data_AF-A0A4S8JQ54-F1
#
_entry.id   AF-A0A4S8JQ54-F1
#
_cell.length_a   1.000
_cell.length_b   1.000
_cell.length_c   1.000
_cell.angle_alpha   90.00
_cell.angle_beta   90.00
_cell.angle_gamma   90.00
#
_symmetry.space_group_name_H-M   'P 1'
#
loop_
_entity.id
_entity.type
_entity.pdbx_description
1 polymer ?
#
loop_
_entity_poly.entity_id
_entity_poly.type
_entity_poly.pdbx_seq_one_letter_code
_entity_poly.pdbx_strand_id
1 'polypeptide(L)'
;MAISSVAFGPTSPALGRRCPPCSGGGRTWRPLGASSFCISRGLEWPRWAAARVVAPAASLSAVEEIDKVDRIASLSQVASVLGTQWGDEGKGKLVDVLAKNFDVVARCQGGANAGHTIYNAEGKKFALHLVPSGILNEETLCVIGNGVVVHLPGLFQEIDGLESNGISCKGRILVSDRAHLLFDFHQAVDGLREAELANSFIGTTKRGIGPCYSSKVIRNGIRVCDLKHMDTFAQKLDTLLRDAASRFEGFKYSIDMFNEEVERYKRFAERLEPFIADTVHVMNESILQKKKILVEGGQATMLDIDFGTYPFVTSSNPSAGGICTGLGIAPRCLDDIIGVVKAYTTRVGSGPFPTEILGKDGDLLRVTGMEFGTTTGRPRRCGWLDIVALKYCCQLNGFSSLNLTKLDVLSELSEIKLGVSYMQNDGEKVEYEVLPGWQSDISSIRNYNDLPKSAQQMVWSLFGSFTKSRIRRETPGEPSRDRSPPSRIPRRTPTIPNASPCGGTLKRGCLAILWPRLLRRPPLPPARTMKGLFKSKPRTPADVVRQARDLLVYVDLNWNSRDAKRQEKMAELCKNLRELKFILYGNSESEPIAEACAQLTQEFFRENTLRLLIICLPKLNLEACKDATQVVANLQRQQVHSRLIASEYLEANKDLLDLLISGYEDMDIALHYGAMLRECIRHQSIARYVLESDHMKKFFDFIQLPNFDIASDAYATFKELMTRHKSTVAEYLSKNYEWFFPEFNSRLLSSPNYITRRQAVKLLGDMLLDRSNSAVMVRYVSSKDNLMILMNLLRESSKNIQIEAFHVFKLFVANQNKPPEIISILTTNKKKLLRLLQDFKLDKEDELFEGDKAQVIGEIEALN
;
A
#
# COMPACT_ATOMS: atom_id res chain seq x y z
N MET A 1 -23.90 -56.68 -46.03
CA MET A 1 -24.78 -57.45 -45.12
C MET A 1 -24.89 -56.62 -43.85
N ALA A 2 -26.02 -55.94 -43.61
CA ALA A 2 -27.27 -56.47 -43.02
C ALA A 2 -27.22 -56.35 -41.47
N ILE A 3 -28.25 -55.89 -40.74
CA ILE A 3 -29.63 -55.50 -41.09
C ILE A 3 -30.22 -54.59 -39.96
N SER A 4 -31.20 -53.73 -40.32
CA SER A 4 -32.32 -53.10 -39.54
C SER A 4 -32.28 -53.06 -37.97
N SER A 5 -32.48 -51.98 -37.20
CA SER A 5 -33.47 -50.86 -37.16
C SER A 5 -34.56 -51.00 -36.08
N VAL A 6 -35.22 -49.86 -35.74
CA VAL A 6 -36.53 -49.62 -35.04
C VAL A 6 -36.35 -48.81 -33.74
N ALA A 7 -37.13 -47.78 -33.37
CA ALA A 7 -37.91 -46.70 -34.04
C ALA A 7 -38.32 -45.72 -32.89
N PHE A 8 -38.42 -44.39 -33.04
CA PHE A 8 -39.54 -43.55 -33.53
C PHE A 8 -39.10 -42.07 -33.32
N GLY A 9 -39.64 -41.00 -33.93
CA GLY A 9 -40.79 -40.83 -34.85
C GLY A 9 -41.14 -39.33 -35.01
N PRO A 10 -41.79 -38.90 -36.13
CA PRO A 10 -41.58 -37.63 -36.89
C PRO A 10 -42.63 -36.51 -36.62
N THR A 11 -42.66 -35.29 -37.21
CA THR A 11 -42.42 -34.73 -38.58
C THR A 11 -41.76 -33.32 -38.56
N SER A 12 -41.31 -32.60 -39.63
CA SER A 12 -41.51 -32.52 -41.11
C SER A 12 -42.72 -31.67 -41.62
N PRO A 13 -42.71 -31.06 -42.84
CA PRO A 13 -41.62 -30.39 -43.62
C PRO A 13 -42.06 -29.16 -44.51
N ALA A 14 -41.14 -28.66 -45.37
CA ALA A 14 -41.34 -28.17 -46.77
C ALA A 14 -41.58 -26.68 -47.18
N LEU A 15 -40.71 -26.21 -48.09
CA LEU A 15 -40.87 -25.46 -49.38
C LEU A 15 -42.02 -24.44 -49.63
N GLY A 16 -41.67 -23.27 -50.20
CA GLY A 16 -42.59 -22.48 -51.06
C GLY A 16 -42.25 -20.98 -51.24
N ARG A 17 -42.27 -20.44 -52.48
CA ARG A 17 -42.01 -19.01 -52.78
C ARG A 17 -43.30 -18.17 -52.79
N ARG A 18 -43.27 -16.91 -52.29
CA ARG A 18 -43.80 -15.66 -52.90
C ARG A 18 -43.74 -14.45 -51.93
N CYS A 19 -43.49 -13.24 -52.46
CA CYS A 19 -43.66 -11.93 -51.79
C CYS A 19 -45.04 -11.31 -52.17
N PRO A 20 -45.45 -10.08 -51.76
CA PRO A 20 -45.09 -9.17 -50.63
C PRO A 20 -46.41 -8.81 -49.83
N PRO A 21 -46.70 -7.60 -49.24
CA PRO A 21 -45.90 -6.42 -48.83
C PRO A 21 -46.23 -5.76 -47.45
N CYS A 22 -45.49 -4.69 -47.13
CA CYS A 22 -45.91 -3.40 -46.50
C CYS A 22 -45.88 -3.11 -44.96
N SER A 23 -45.41 -1.88 -44.69
CA SER A 23 -45.46 -1.04 -43.46
C SER A 23 -44.66 -1.51 -42.24
N GLY A 24 -43.92 -0.65 -41.51
CA GLY A 24 -43.56 0.76 -41.69
C GLY A 24 -43.11 1.36 -40.33
N GLY A 25 -42.13 2.26 -40.20
CA GLY A 25 -41.18 2.80 -41.16
C GLY A 25 -40.07 3.60 -40.44
N GLY A 26 -39.02 3.98 -41.16
CA GLY A 26 -37.92 4.80 -40.63
C GLY A 26 -37.21 5.52 -41.77
N ARG A 27 -37.24 6.87 -41.77
CA ARG A 27 -36.68 7.67 -42.86
C ARG A 27 -35.20 7.94 -42.61
N THR A 28 -34.37 7.58 -43.58
CA THR A 28 -33.00 8.11 -43.77
C THR A 28 -33.06 9.46 -44.48
N TRP A 29 -32.00 10.27 -44.40
CA TRP A 29 -31.56 11.16 -45.47
C TRP A 29 -30.03 11.30 -45.48
N ARG A 30 -29.49 11.76 -46.62
CA ARG A 30 -28.12 11.48 -47.13
C ARG A 30 -27.07 12.57 -46.80
N PRO A 31 -25.76 12.26 -46.92
CA PRO A 31 -24.68 13.26 -46.92
C PRO A 31 -24.46 13.90 -48.30
N LEU A 32 -23.86 15.10 -48.33
CA LEU A 32 -23.35 15.77 -49.54
C LEU A 32 -22.16 16.70 -49.23
N GLY A 33 -21.20 16.75 -50.17
CA GLY A 33 -20.43 17.97 -50.49
C GLY A 33 -19.12 18.21 -49.74
N ALA A 34 -18.01 18.18 -50.47
CA ALA A 34 -16.70 18.65 -50.02
C ALA A 34 -16.30 19.95 -50.75
N SER A 35 -15.42 20.76 -50.14
CA SER A 35 -14.58 21.71 -50.87
C SER A 35 -13.24 21.96 -50.13
N SER A 36 -12.22 22.28 -50.90
CA SER A 36 -10.83 22.47 -50.48
C SER A 36 -10.48 23.96 -50.40
N PHE A 37 -9.53 24.33 -49.53
CA PHE A 37 -8.65 25.48 -49.80
C PHE A 37 -7.28 25.34 -49.12
N CYS A 38 -6.21 25.45 -49.90
CA CYS A 38 -4.83 25.57 -49.40
C CYS A 38 -4.46 27.05 -49.22
N ILE A 39 -3.75 27.40 -48.15
CA ILE A 39 -2.78 28.52 -48.14
C ILE A 39 -1.49 28.05 -47.45
N SER A 40 -0.37 28.58 -47.92
CA SER A 40 0.99 28.22 -47.50
C SER A 40 1.76 29.42 -46.96
N ARG A 41 2.97 29.14 -46.46
CA ARG A 41 4.05 30.05 -46.00
C ARG A 41 3.98 30.43 -44.52
N GLY A 42 5.17 30.39 -43.90
CA GLY A 42 5.37 30.65 -42.48
C GLY A 42 5.81 32.09 -42.21
N LEU A 43 6.02 32.37 -40.92
CA LEU A 43 6.75 33.54 -40.43
C LEU A 43 7.59 33.14 -39.21
N GLU A 44 8.70 33.86 -39.05
CA GLU A 44 9.78 33.54 -38.12
C GLU A 44 9.41 33.83 -36.65
N TRP A 45 10.05 33.13 -35.72
CA TRP A 45 10.00 33.47 -34.30
C TRP A 45 10.86 34.72 -34.02
N PRO A 46 10.28 35.81 -33.46
CA PRO A 46 11.08 36.85 -32.85
C PRO A 46 11.67 36.32 -31.54
N ARG A 47 12.99 36.42 -31.37
CA ARG A 47 13.62 36.36 -30.04
C ARG A 47 13.19 37.59 -29.25
N TRP A 48 12.56 37.43 -28.08
CA TRP A 48 12.36 38.52 -27.13
C TRP A 48 13.32 38.37 -25.94
N ALA A 49 13.98 39.47 -25.60
CA ALA A 49 15.07 39.49 -24.63
C ALA A 49 14.59 39.31 -23.19
N ALA A 50 15.47 38.77 -22.35
CA ALA A 50 15.21 38.58 -20.92
C ALA A 50 15.10 39.94 -20.19
N ALA A 51 13.86 40.37 -19.93
CA ALA A 51 13.61 41.45 -18.98
C ALA A 51 13.73 40.92 -17.54
N ARG A 52 14.78 41.33 -16.82
CA ARG A 52 14.89 41.10 -15.37
C ARG A 52 13.78 41.87 -14.65
N VAL A 53 12.70 41.19 -14.30
CA VAL A 53 11.70 41.71 -13.36
C VAL A 53 12.23 41.51 -11.94
N VAL A 54 12.73 42.59 -11.34
CA VAL A 54 13.01 42.64 -9.90
C VAL A 54 11.67 42.71 -9.18
N ALA A 55 11.29 41.65 -8.47
CA ALA A 55 10.13 41.68 -7.60
C ALA A 55 10.40 42.62 -6.41
N PRO A 56 9.52 43.57 -6.07
CA PRO A 56 9.68 44.39 -4.88
C PRO A 56 9.54 43.51 -3.63
N ALA A 57 10.38 43.76 -2.62
CA ALA A 57 10.30 43.07 -1.34
C ALA A 57 8.98 43.43 -0.65
N ALA A 58 8.01 42.51 -0.69
CA ALA A 58 6.77 42.65 0.08
C ALA A 58 7.11 42.62 1.58
N SER A 59 6.66 43.64 2.31
CA SER A 59 6.99 43.83 3.72
C SER A 59 6.45 42.71 4.60
N LEU A 60 7.28 42.25 5.55
CA LEU A 60 7.00 41.21 6.55
C LEU A 60 5.83 41.51 7.51
N SER A 61 5.22 42.70 7.42
CA SER A 61 4.24 43.25 8.39
C SER A 61 2.83 42.63 8.33
N ALA A 62 2.50 41.82 7.32
CA ALA A 62 1.15 41.25 7.18
C ALA A 62 0.91 39.97 8.02
N VAL A 63 1.86 39.55 8.85
CA VAL A 63 1.82 38.27 9.60
C VAL A 63 1.50 38.48 11.09
N GLU A 64 1.62 39.69 11.62
CA GLU A 64 1.64 39.93 13.08
C GLU A 64 0.26 39.95 13.78
N GLU A 65 -0.87 40.06 13.06
CA GLU A 65 -2.22 40.19 13.69
C GLU A 65 -2.97 38.86 13.96
N ILE A 66 -2.41 37.69 13.64
CA ILE A 66 -3.17 36.42 13.61
C ILE A 66 -3.19 35.68 14.98
N ASP A 67 -2.51 36.18 16.01
CA ASP A 67 -2.11 35.41 17.19
C ASP A 67 -3.13 35.29 18.35
N LYS A 68 -4.45 35.46 18.07
CA LYS A 68 -5.52 35.46 19.10
C LYS A 68 -6.80 34.65 18.80
N VAL A 69 -6.82 33.81 17.76
CA VAL A 69 -7.98 32.93 17.49
C VAL A 69 -7.68 31.49 17.92
N ASP A 70 -8.45 30.97 18.87
CA ASP A 70 -8.48 29.53 19.18
C ASP A 70 -9.13 28.78 18.01
N ARG A 71 -8.28 28.26 17.12
CA ARG A 71 -8.70 27.60 15.87
C ARG A 71 -9.43 26.27 16.08
N ILE A 72 -9.33 25.68 17.28
CA ILE A 72 -10.04 24.45 17.62
C ILE A 72 -11.47 24.82 18.07
N ALA A 73 -11.60 25.83 18.92
CA ALA A 73 -12.90 26.34 19.34
C ALA A 73 -13.73 26.91 18.17
N SER A 74 -13.06 27.50 17.17
CA SER A 74 -13.72 28.14 16.01
C SER A 74 -14.27 27.19 14.95
N LEU A 75 -14.05 25.87 15.06
CA LEU A 75 -14.60 24.90 14.10
C LEU A 75 -16.14 24.89 14.15
N SER A 76 -16.74 24.74 12.96
CA SER A 76 -18.17 24.65 12.72
C SER A 76 -18.90 23.56 13.51
N GLN A 77 -20.23 23.55 13.43
CA GLN A 77 -21.05 22.52 14.08
C GLN A 77 -20.77 21.13 13.52
N VAL A 78 -20.69 20.99 12.19
CA VAL A 78 -20.25 19.74 11.54
C VAL A 78 -18.97 20.01 10.79
N ALA A 79 -17.87 19.45 11.31
CA ALA A 79 -16.54 19.53 10.73
C ALA A 79 -16.10 18.15 10.23
N SER A 80 -15.08 18.09 9.38
CA SER A 80 -14.57 16.82 8.85
C SER A 80 -13.06 16.81 8.63
N VAL A 81 -12.47 15.62 8.71
CA VAL A 81 -11.03 15.36 8.53
C VAL A 81 -10.86 14.31 7.42
N LEU A 82 -10.34 14.74 6.28
CA LEU A 82 -10.13 13.90 5.09
C LEU A 82 -8.65 13.85 4.70
N GLY A 83 -8.21 12.76 4.08
CA GLY A 83 -6.83 12.58 3.63
C GLY A 83 -6.64 13.11 2.22
N THR A 84 -5.59 13.89 1.96
CA THR A 84 -5.43 14.55 0.66
C THR A 84 -4.58 13.77 -0.35
N GLN A 85 -3.97 12.66 0.04
CA GLN A 85 -2.98 11.91 -0.76
C GLN A 85 -3.46 10.46 -0.97
N TRP A 86 -2.58 9.47 -0.81
CA TRP A 86 -2.87 8.03 -0.95
C TRP A 86 -2.89 7.29 0.40
N GLY A 87 -3.36 7.97 1.45
CA GLY A 87 -3.55 7.38 2.78
C GLY A 87 -2.38 7.61 3.73
N ASP A 88 -2.57 7.14 4.97
CA ASP A 88 -1.57 7.19 6.04
C ASP A 88 -1.03 8.60 6.38
N GLU A 89 -1.81 9.66 6.14
CA GLU A 89 -1.43 11.06 6.41
C GLU A 89 -1.52 11.45 7.90
N GLY A 90 -1.91 10.52 8.79
CA GLY A 90 -2.03 10.80 10.23
C GLY A 90 -3.38 11.38 10.69
N LYS A 91 -4.45 11.20 9.92
CA LYS A 91 -5.82 11.64 10.25
C LYS A 91 -6.25 11.30 11.67
N GLY A 92 -6.08 10.04 12.10
CA GLY A 92 -6.51 9.59 13.43
C GLY A 92 -5.93 10.42 14.59
N LYS A 93 -4.65 10.86 14.48
CA LYS A 93 -4.03 11.75 15.46
C LYS A 93 -4.71 13.14 15.51
N LEU A 94 -5.13 13.68 14.36
CA LEU A 94 -5.87 14.94 14.34
C LEU A 94 -7.29 14.76 14.90
N VAL A 95 -7.96 13.65 14.54
CA VAL A 95 -9.32 13.36 15.03
C VAL A 95 -9.32 13.18 16.54
N ASP A 96 -8.39 12.42 17.12
CA ASP A 96 -8.23 12.26 18.58
C ASP A 96 -7.99 13.60 19.29
N VAL A 97 -7.12 14.46 18.74
CA VAL A 97 -6.86 15.80 19.28
C VAL A 97 -8.11 16.69 19.24
N LEU A 98 -8.87 16.66 18.15
CA LEU A 98 -10.06 17.49 17.97
C LEU A 98 -11.27 16.95 18.72
N ALA A 99 -11.42 15.64 18.88
CA ALA A 99 -12.61 14.96 19.43
C ALA A 99 -13.03 15.49 20.81
N LYS A 100 -12.08 16.00 21.61
CA LYS A 100 -12.33 16.70 22.89
C LYS A 100 -13.29 17.89 22.80
N ASN A 101 -13.55 18.40 21.60
CA ASN A 101 -14.44 19.53 21.34
C ASN A 101 -15.68 19.14 20.52
N PHE A 102 -15.97 17.84 20.38
CA PHE A 102 -17.10 17.30 19.60
C PHE A 102 -17.87 16.22 20.37
N ASP A 103 -19.19 16.36 20.43
CA ASP A 103 -20.09 15.39 21.08
C ASP A 103 -20.13 14.05 20.32
N VAL A 104 -19.94 14.08 18.99
CA VAL A 104 -20.01 12.91 18.12
C VAL A 104 -18.80 12.84 17.20
N VAL A 105 -18.15 11.67 17.12
CA VAL A 105 -17.14 11.37 16.08
C VAL A 105 -17.67 10.24 15.19
N ALA A 106 -17.88 10.53 13.92
CA ALA A 106 -18.59 9.65 12.99
C ALA A 106 -17.73 9.24 11.79
N ARG A 107 -17.68 7.94 11.51
CA ARG A 107 -16.98 7.39 10.34
C ARG A 107 -17.96 7.06 9.22
N CYS A 108 -17.73 7.64 8.04
CA CYS A 108 -18.68 7.60 6.93
C CYS A 108 -18.50 6.42 5.95
N GLN A 109 -17.28 5.93 5.72
CA GLN A 109 -17.00 4.93 4.68
C GLN A 109 -15.74 4.09 4.93
N GLY A 110 -15.53 3.10 4.06
CA GLY A 110 -14.43 2.13 4.12
C GLY A 110 -14.80 0.96 5.04
N GLY A 111 -13.79 0.29 5.60
CA GLY A 111 -13.98 -0.75 6.62
C GLY A 111 -12.69 -0.96 7.42
N ALA A 112 -12.43 -2.20 7.83
CA ALA A 112 -11.20 -2.58 8.55
C ALA A 112 -9.89 -2.51 7.71
N ASN A 113 -9.94 -1.84 6.55
CA ASN A 113 -8.80 -1.55 5.68
C ASN A 113 -8.16 -0.18 5.95
N ALA A 114 -8.70 0.61 6.88
CA ALA A 114 -7.97 1.72 7.49
C ALA A 114 -7.28 1.21 8.77
N GLY A 115 -6.15 1.82 9.12
CA GLY A 115 -5.48 1.61 10.40
C GLY A 115 -5.07 2.96 10.96
N HIS A 116 -5.75 3.42 12.01
CA HIS A 116 -5.45 4.67 12.69
C HIS A 116 -4.73 4.39 13.99
N THR A 117 -3.44 4.77 14.04
CA THR A 117 -2.65 4.71 15.28
C THR A 117 -2.83 6.02 16.05
N ILE A 118 -3.32 5.92 17.28
CA ILE A 118 -3.45 7.03 18.22
C ILE A 118 -2.75 6.67 19.54
N TYR A 119 -2.44 7.67 20.35
CA TYR A 119 -1.75 7.53 21.62
C TYR A 119 -2.51 8.30 22.68
N ASN A 120 -2.80 7.67 23.81
CA ASN A 120 -3.47 8.36 24.92
C ASN A 120 -2.49 9.29 25.69
N ALA A 121 -2.96 9.95 26.75
CA ALA A 121 -2.16 10.88 27.54
C ALA A 121 -0.93 10.23 28.21
N GLU A 122 -1.02 8.95 28.54
CA GLU A 122 0.07 8.14 29.12
C GLU A 122 1.07 7.63 28.07
N GLY A 123 0.81 7.86 26.77
CA GLY A 123 1.63 7.38 25.65
C GLY A 123 1.32 5.94 25.21
N LYS A 124 0.26 5.32 25.73
CA LYS A 124 -0.19 3.98 25.35
C LYS A 124 -0.80 4.01 23.94
N LYS A 125 -0.40 3.04 23.11
CA LYS A 125 -0.70 2.99 21.68
C LYS A 125 -1.97 2.18 21.40
N PHE A 126 -2.91 2.78 20.66
CA PHE A 126 -4.12 2.12 20.18
C PHE A 126 -4.12 2.08 18.65
N ALA A 127 -4.49 0.95 18.07
CA ALA A 127 -4.54 0.72 16.63
C ALA A 127 -5.99 0.41 16.21
N LEU A 128 -6.72 1.45 15.84
CA LEU A 128 -8.12 1.39 15.46
C LEU A 128 -8.30 1.09 13.97
N HIS A 129 -9.35 0.36 13.62
CA HIS A 129 -9.63 -0.10 12.26
C HIS A 129 -11.08 0.17 11.84
N LEU A 130 -12.06 -0.13 12.68
CA LEU A 130 -13.49 0.16 12.48
C LEU A 130 -14.00 1.23 13.44
N VAL A 131 -13.55 1.22 14.69
CA VAL A 131 -13.99 2.15 15.73
C VAL A 131 -13.40 3.54 15.45
N PRO A 132 -14.21 4.62 15.47
CA PRO A 132 -13.72 5.98 15.30
C PRO A 132 -12.68 6.41 16.35
N SER A 133 -11.71 7.24 15.95
CA SER A 133 -10.59 7.70 16.78
C SER A 133 -11.00 8.52 18.00
N GLY A 134 -12.25 9.01 18.04
CA GLY A 134 -12.81 9.70 19.20
C GLY A 134 -12.99 8.83 20.45
N ILE A 135 -12.91 7.50 20.35
CA ILE A 135 -13.27 6.56 21.43
C ILE A 135 -12.45 6.71 22.72
N LEU A 136 -11.27 7.33 22.67
CA LEU A 136 -10.47 7.66 23.86
C LEU A 136 -11.03 8.81 24.71
N ASN A 137 -11.98 9.60 24.19
CA ASN A 137 -12.56 10.75 24.89
C ASN A 137 -13.92 10.35 25.47
N GLU A 138 -14.00 10.15 26.79
CA GLU A 138 -15.12 9.47 27.47
C GLU A 138 -16.52 10.05 27.14
N GLU A 139 -16.63 11.37 26.97
CA GLU A 139 -17.90 12.06 26.65
C GLU A 139 -18.29 11.97 25.16
N THR A 140 -17.38 11.58 24.27
CA THR A 140 -17.61 11.49 22.82
C THR A 140 -18.35 10.20 22.44
N LEU A 141 -19.44 10.36 21.68
CA LEU A 141 -20.17 9.27 21.03
C LEU A 141 -19.53 8.91 19.69
N CYS A 142 -19.15 7.64 19.51
CA CYS A 142 -18.61 7.14 18.26
C CYS A 142 -19.71 6.52 17.37
N VAL A 143 -19.74 6.88 16.09
CA VAL A 143 -20.74 6.40 15.11
C VAL A 143 -20.07 5.73 13.91
N ILE A 144 -20.47 4.50 13.61
CA ILE A 144 -20.10 3.76 12.39
C ILE A 144 -21.28 3.86 11.40
N GLY A 145 -21.11 4.69 10.37
CA GLY A 145 -22.15 5.08 9.41
C GLY A 145 -22.57 4.01 8.40
N ASN A 146 -23.69 4.27 7.72
CA ASN A 146 -24.27 3.38 6.71
C ASN A 146 -23.41 3.20 5.43
N GLY A 147 -22.39 4.03 5.24
CA GLY A 147 -21.42 3.88 4.14
C GLY A 147 -20.30 2.89 4.45
N VAL A 148 -20.11 2.48 5.70
CA VAL A 148 -19.07 1.54 6.15
C VAL A 148 -19.46 0.09 5.82
N VAL A 149 -18.46 -0.74 5.50
CA VAL A 149 -18.57 -2.20 5.45
C VAL A 149 -17.97 -2.81 6.73
N VAL A 150 -18.80 -3.49 7.52
CA VAL A 150 -18.49 -3.88 8.90
C VAL A 150 -18.17 -5.38 8.97
N HIS A 151 -16.94 -5.71 9.34
CA HIS A 151 -16.51 -7.07 9.64
C HIS A 151 -16.72 -7.34 11.13
N LEU A 152 -17.76 -8.11 11.50
CA LEU A 152 -18.12 -8.32 12.91
C LEU A 152 -17.01 -9.01 13.74
N PRO A 153 -16.32 -10.06 13.26
CA PRO A 153 -15.21 -10.64 14.01
C PRO A 153 -14.11 -9.62 14.33
N GLY A 154 -13.74 -8.77 13.36
CA GLY A 154 -12.76 -7.71 13.53
C GLY A 154 -13.24 -6.60 14.46
N LEU A 155 -14.49 -6.15 14.33
CA LEU A 155 -15.10 -5.15 15.23
C LEU A 155 -15.11 -5.63 16.68
N PHE A 156 -15.50 -6.88 16.92
CA PHE A 156 -15.51 -7.43 18.28
C PHE A 156 -14.09 -7.61 18.83
N GLN A 157 -13.14 -8.07 18.03
CA GLN A 157 -11.73 -8.13 18.44
C GLN A 157 -11.17 -6.73 18.80
N GLU A 158 -11.59 -5.69 18.09
CA GLU A 158 -11.22 -4.30 18.37
C GLU A 158 -11.87 -3.77 19.65
N ILE A 159 -13.16 -4.07 19.89
CA ILE A 159 -13.87 -3.72 21.13
C ILE A 159 -13.27 -4.48 22.34
N ASP A 160 -13.04 -5.79 22.23
CA ASP A 160 -12.40 -6.61 23.26
C ASP A 160 -10.97 -6.08 23.57
N GLY A 161 -10.25 -5.65 22.54
CA GLY A 161 -8.98 -4.94 22.67
C GLY A 161 -9.11 -3.63 23.44
N LEU A 162 -10.09 -2.79 23.14
CA LEU A 162 -10.30 -1.53 23.85
C LEU A 162 -10.70 -1.73 25.32
N GLU A 163 -11.65 -2.61 25.60
CA GLU A 163 -12.17 -2.85 26.95
C GLU A 163 -11.12 -3.52 27.86
N SER A 164 -10.35 -4.49 27.34
CA SER A 164 -9.22 -5.08 28.08
C SER A 164 -8.09 -4.09 28.36
N ASN A 165 -8.01 -2.99 27.61
CA ASN A 165 -7.05 -1.91 27.81
C ASN A 165 -7.61 -0.73 28.63
N GLY A 166 -8.82 -0.87 29.20
CA GLY A 166 -9.45 0.09 30.12
C GLY A 166 -10.39 1.10 29.47
N ILE A 167 -10.62 1.04 28.15
CA ILE A 167 -11.50 1.96 27.43
C ILE A 167 -12.90 1.37 27.35
N SER A 168 -13.87 1.93 28.06
CA SER A 168 -15.26 1.46 28.03
C SER A 168 -15.92 1.78 26.68
N CYS A 169 -16.38 0.74 25.97
CA CYS A 169 -17.10 0.88 24.69
C CYS A 169 -18.62 0.92 24.86
N LYS A 170 -19.13 0.45 26.01
CA LYS A 170 -20.56 0.27 26.28
C LYS A 170 -21.35 1.60 26.20
N GLY A 171 -22.34 1.66 25.31
CA GLY A 171 -23.18 2.84 25.09
C GLY A 171 -22.47 4.01 24.38
N ARG A 172 -21.20 3.84 23.98
CA ARG A 172 -20.36 4.87 23.35
C ARG A 172 -20.06 4.60 21.88
N ILE A 173 -20.44 3.43 21.37
CA ILE A 173 -20.33 3.06 19.95
C ILE A 173 -21.73 2.78 19.41
N LEU A 174 -22.10 3.41 18.30
CA LEU A 174 -23.30 3.11 17.52
C LEU A 174 -22.90 2.55 16.15
N VAL A 175 -23.56 1.49 15.73
CA VAL A 175 -23.39 0.82 14.43
C VAL A 175 -24.68 1.00 13.63
N SER A 176 -24.55 1.51 12.41
CA SER A 176 -25.70 1.70 11.52
C SER A 176 -26.37 0.39 11.18
N ASP A 177 -27.67 0.31 11.42
CA ASP A 177 -28.57 -0.73 10.91
C ASP A 177 -28.46 -0.91 9.38
N ARG A 178 -28.13 0.18 8.65
CA ARG A 178 -27.99 0.23 7.20
C ARG A 178 -26.58 -0.08 6.68
N ALA A 179 -25.58 -0.24 7.55
CA ALA A 179 -24.24 -0.65 7.16
C ALA A 179 -24.26 -2.10 6.61
N HIS A 180 -23.35 -2.40 5.67
CA HIS A 180 -23.26 -3.73 5.06
C HIS A 180 -22.32 -4.63 5.86
N LEU A 181 -22.64 -5.93 5.93
CA LEU A 181 -21.81 -6.92 6.60
C LEU A 181 -20.72 -7.43 5.66
N LEU A 182 -19.49 -7.40 6.17
CA LEU A 182 -18.34 -8.01 5.54
C LEU A 182 -18.11 -9.38 6.20
N PHE A 183 -18.25 -10.45 5.43
CA PHE A 183 -18.03 -11.83 5.87
C PHE A 183 -16.61 -12.31 5.57
N ASP A 184 -16.19 -13.41 6.20
CA ASP A 184 -14.88 -14.03 5.95
C ASP A 184 -14.76 -14.53 4.49
N PHE A 185 -15.86 -14.98 3.87
CA PHE A 185 -15.88 -15.36 2.45
C PHE A 185 -15.55 -14.18 1.51
N HIS A 186 -15.92 -12.94 1.86
CA HIS A 186 -15.52 -11.77 1.07
C HIS A 186 -13.99 -11.60 1.06
N GLN A 187 -13.31 -11.95 2.15
CA GLN A 187 -11.84 -11.90 2.25
C GLN A 187 -11.20 -12.98 1.38
N ALA A 188 -11.77 -14.19 1.37
CA ALA A 188 -11.34 -15.27 0.47
C ALA A 188 -11.52 -14.87 -1.00
N VAL A 189 -12.67 -14.31 -1.37
CA VAL A 189 -12.97 -13.82 -2.73
C VAL A 189 -12.04 -12.68 -3.17
N ASP A 190 -11.69 -11.74 -2.28
CA ASP A 190 -10.70 -10.67 -2.52
C ASP A 190 -9.32 -11.28 -2.84
N GLY A 191 -8.90 -12.29 -2.06
CA GLY A 191 -7.67 -13.04 -2.29
C GLY A 191 -7.64 -13.82 -3.61
N LEU A 192 -8.74 -14.51 -3.96
CA LEU A 192 -8.87 -15.26 -5.21
C LEU A 192 -8.87 -14.33 -6.42
N ARG A 193 -9.53 -13.17 -6.35
CA ARG A 193 -9.58 -12.20 -7.45
C ARG A 193 -8.24 -11.52 -7.70
N GLU A 194 -7.47 -11.21 -6.66
CA GLU A 194 -6.08 -10.75 -6.80
C GLU A 194 -5.17 -11.83 -7.41
N ALA A 195 -5.45 -13.12 -7.18
CA ALA A 195 -4.71 -14.22 -7.82
C ALA A 195 -5.04 -14.38 -9.32
N GLU A 196 -6.31 -14.22 -9.73
CA GLU A 196 -6.71 -14.17 -11.15
C GLU A 196 -6.03 -13.04 -11.93
N LEU A 197 -5.76 -11.90 -11.27
CA LEU A 197 -5.31 -10.67 -11.94
C LEU A 197 -3.85 -10.66 -12.40
N ALA A 198 -3.03 -11.65 -12.00
CA ALA A 198 -1.66 -11.95 -12.48
C ALA A 198 -0.71 -10.75 -12.73
N ASN A 199 -0.88 -10.04 -13.85
CA ASN A 199 -0.06 -8.88 -14.26
C ASN A 199 -0.57 -7.53 -13.74
N SER A 200 -1.84 -7.44 -13.30
CA SER A 200 -2.54 -6.20 -12.93
C SER A 200 -2.95 -6.17 -11.45
N PHE A 201 -2.11 -6.75 -10.58
CA PHE A 201 -2.33 -6.81 -9.14
C PHE A 201 -2.57 -5.41 -8.55
N ILE A 202 -3.73 -5.19 -7.93
CA ILE A 202 -4.11 -3.88 -7.37
C ILE A 202 -3.35 -3.64 -6.05
N GLY A 203 -2.97 -4.71 -5.34
CA GLY A 203 -2.38 -4.62 -4.02
C GLY A 203 -3.44 -4.40 -2.95
N THR A 204 -4.59 -5.08 -3.06
CA THR A 204 -5.64 -4.98 -2.04
C THR A 204 -5.12 -5.46 -0.69
N THR A 205 -5.80 -5.05 0.36
CA THR A 205 -5.47 -5.50 1.73
C THR A 205 -5.88 -6.95 2.00
N LYS A 206 -6.49 -7.65 1.02
CA LYS A 206 -7.15 -8.96 1.17
C LYS A 206 -8.12 -8.99 2.36
N ARG A 207 -8.90 -7.92 2.50
CA ARG A 207 -9.85 -7.68 3.61
C ARG A 207 -11.32 -7.76 3.18
N GLY A 208 -11.62 -8.09 1.92
CA GLY A 208 -13.00 -8.28 1.45
C GLY A 208 -13.77 -6.99 1.16
N ILE A 209 -13.10 -5.84 1.15
CA ILE A 209 -13.73 -4.53 0.98
C ILE A 209 -14.41 -4.42 -0.39
N GLY A 210 -13.65 -4.71 -1.47
CA GLY A 210 -14.17 -4.67 -2.84
C GLY A 210 -15.34 -5.62 -3.07
N PRO A 211 -15.22 -6.92 -2.72
CA PRO A 211 -16.33 -7.86 -2.79
C PRO A 211 -17.57 -7.42 -1.98
N CYS A 212 -17.41 -6.91 -0.76
CA CYS A 212 -18.55 -6.44 0.05
C CYS A 212 -19.26 -5.22 -0.58
N TYR A 213 -18.51 -4.24 -1.10
CA TYR A 213 -19.10 -3.13 -1.86
C TYR A 213 -19.72 -3.61 -3.19
N SER A 214 -19.18 -4.65 -3.82
CA SER A 214 -19.81 -5.30 -4.99
C SER A 214 -21.19 -5.87 -4.63
N SER A 215 -21.30 -6.62 -3.54
CA SER A 215 -22.60 -7.17 -3.09
C SER A 215 -23.61 -6.08 -2.71
N LYS A 216 -23.14 -4.96 -2.13
CA LYS A 216 -23.95 -3.74 -1.92
C LYS A 216 -24.51 -3.19 -3.24
N VAL A 217 -23.68 -3.04 -4.27
CA VAL A 217 -24.08 -2.48 -5.58
C VAL A 217 -24.97 -3.45 -6.36
N ILE A 218 -24.71 -4.76 -6.28
CA ILE A 218 -25.54 -5.83 -6.88
C ILE A 218 -26.90 -5.93 -6.17
N ARG A 219 -26.99 -5.48 -4.91
CA ARG A 219 -28.17 -5.53 -4.02
C ARG A 219 -28.49 -6.94 -3.49
N ASN A 220 -27.49 -7.83 -3.45
CA ASN A 220 -27.56 -9.12 -2.75
C ASN A 220 -26.84 -9.12 -1.39
N GLY A 221 -26.09 -8.07 -1.07
CA GLY A 221 -25.36 -7.93 0.20
C GLY A 221 -26.27 -7.80 1.42
N ILE A 222 -25.88 -8.47 2.51
CA ILE A 222 -26.58 -8.44 3.80
C ILE A 222 -26.16 -7.19 4.60
N ARG A 223 -27.09 -6.61 5.35
CA ARG A 223 -26.87 -5.45 6.23
C ARG A 223 -27.04 -5.79 7.70
N VAL A 224 -26.58 -4.90 8.57
CA VAL A 224 -26.69 -5.06 10.04
C VAL A 224 -28.15 -5.27 10.48
N CYS A 225 -29.12 -4.59 9.86
CA CYS A 225 -30.55 -4.77 10.15
C CYS A 225 -31.06 -6.20 9.90
N ASP A 226 -30.46 -6.96 8.99
CA ASP A 226 -30.89 -8.32 8.67
C ASP A 226 -30.57 -9.32 9.80
N LEU A 227 -29.66 -8.98 10.72
CA LEU A 227 -29.34 -9.79 11.91
C LEU A 227 -30.51 -9.85 12.91
N LYS A 228 -31.46 -8.91 12.83
CA LYS A 228 -32.71 -8.95 13.61
C LYS A 228 -33.73 -9.94 13.04
N HIS A 229 -33.46 -10.49 11.85
CA HIS A 229 -34.33 -11.38 11.09
C HIS A 229 -33.59 -12.67 10.72
N MET A 230 -33.13 -13.39 11.75
CA MET A 230 -32.38 -14.64 11.60
C MET A 230 -33.14 -15.75 10.87
N ASP A 231 -34.48 -15.65 10.83
CA ASP A 231 -35.39 -16.46 10.01
C ASP A 231 -35.14 -16.31 8.50
N THR A 232 -34.78 -15.10 8.04
CA THR A 232 -34.44 -14.81 6.63
C THR A 232 -32.94 -14.73 6.36
N PHE A 233 -32.12 -14.51 7.39
CA PHE A 233 -30.66 -14.34 7.28
C PHE A 233 -29.99 -15.54 6.59
N ALA A 234 -30.36 -16.76 6.99
CA ALA A 234 -29.77 -17.98 6.45
C ALA A 234 -29.96 -18.09 4.92
N GLN A 235 -31.15 -17.80 4.40
CA GLN A 235 -31.42 -17.81 2.96
C GLN A 235 -30.61 -16.74 2.19
N LYS A 236 -30.45 -15.55 2.77
CA LYS A 236 -29.63 -14.47 2.19
C LYS A 236 -28.16 -14.87 2.13
N LEU A 237 -27.63 -15.49 3.19
CA LEU A 237 -26.23 -15.93 3.27
C LEU A 237 -25.95 -17.06 2.28
N ASP A 238 -26.85 -18.04 2.18
CA ASP A 238 -26.73 -19.15 1.21
C ASP A 238 -26.65 -18.63 -0.23
N THR A 239 -27.47 -17.63 -0.56
CA THR A 239 -27.47 -16.98 -1.88
C THR A 239 -26.10 -16.35 -2.21
N LEU A 240 -25.49 -15.65 -1.26
CA LEU A 240 -24.17 -15.03 -1.42
C LEU A 240 -23.03 -16.06 -1.55
N LEU A 241 -23.08 -17.13 -0.75
CA LEU A 241 -22.06 -18.17 -0.78
C LEU A 241 -22.12 -18.99 -2.08
N ARG A 242 -23.33 -19.25 -2.62
CA ARG A 242 -23.52 -19.90 -3.92
C ARG A 242 -23.02 -19.02 -5.08
N ASP A 243 -23.29 -17.71 -5.04
CA ASP A 243 -22.77 -16.74 -6.01
C ASP A 243 -21.23 -16.79 -6.06
N ALA A 244 -20.58 -16.68 -4.89
CA ALA A 244 -19.13 -16.80 -4.76
C ALA A 244 -18.58 -18.15 -5.30
N ALA A 245 -19.20 -19.28 -4.94
CA ALA A 245 -18.80 -20.61 -5.40
C ALA A 245 -18.97 -20.81 -6.91
N SER A 246 -20.03 -20.22 -7.50
CA SER A 246 -20.27 -20.26 -8.94
C SER A 246 -19.27 -19.43 -9.75
N ARG A 247 -18.73 -18.36 -9.16
CA ARG A 247 -17.75 -17.49 -9.81
C ARG A 247 -16.32 -17.97 -9.66
N PHE A 248 -15.95 -18.59 -8.54
CA PHE A 248 -14.56 -18.98 -8.27
C PHE A 248 -14.44 -20.46 -7.91
N GLU A 249 -13.85 -21.26 -8.80
CA GLU A 249 -13.60 -22.70 -8.57
C GLU A 249 -12.74 -22.98 -7.31
N GLY A 250 -11.89 -22.02 -6.93
CA GLY A 250 -11.11 -22.08 -5.69
C GLY A 250 -11.92 -21.88 -4.39
N PHE A 251 -13.18 -21.46 -4.46
CA PHE A 251 -14.04 -21.23 -3.31
C PHE A 251 -14.90 -22.48 -2.99
N LYS A 252 -14.40 -23.31 -2.06
CA LYS A 252 -15.08 -24.54 -1.63
C LYS A 252 -16.23 -24.26 -0.66
N TYR A 253 -17.40 -23.92 -1.19
CA TYR A 253 -18.65 -23.90 -0.42
C TYR A 253 -19.06 -25.32 0.02
N SER A 254 -19.50 -25.45 1.27
CA SER A 254 -20.07 -26.68 1.83
C SER A 254 -21.24 -26.35 2.76
N ILE A 255 -22.11 -27.34 3.00
CA ILE A 255 -23.26 -27.19 3.91
C ILE A 255 -22.82 -26.96 5.35
N ASP A 256 -21.69 -27.56 5.77
CA ASP A 256 -21.14 -27.39 7.11
C ASP A 256 -20.63 -25.96 7.33
N MET A 257 -19.84 -25.42 6.37
CA MET A 257 -19.41 -24.01 6.39
C MET A 257 -20.59 -23.05 6.48
N PHE A 258 -21.67 -23.32 5.75
CA PHE A 258 -22.88 -22.53 5.79
C PHE A 258 -23.54 -22.55 7.18
N ASN A 259 -23.75 -23.74 7.75
CA ASN A 259 -24.35 -23.90 9.07
C ASN A 259 -23.50 -23.25 10.18
N GLU A 260 -22.17 -23.39 10.10
CA GLU A 260 -21.22 -22.75 11.02
C GLU A 260 -21.30 -21.23 10.97
N GLU A 261 -21.31 -20.61 9.78
CA GLU A 261 -21.45 -19.15 9.64
C GLU A 261 -22.82 -18.66 10.13
N VAL A 262 -23.91 -19.38 9.88
CA VAL A 262 -25.24 -19.00 10.39
C VAL A 262 -25.27 -18.97 11.92
N GLU A 263 -24.84 -20.03 12.60
CA GLU A 263 -24.81 -20.07 14.08
C GLU A 263 -23.75 -19.13 14.67
N ARG A 264 -22.66 -18.84 13.96
CA ARG A 264 -21.67 -17.82 14.35
C ARG A 264 -22.27 -16.42 14.30
N TYR A 265 -22.97 -16.07 13.22
CA TYR A 265 -23.59 -14.74 13.08
C TYR A 265 -24.81 -14.55 13.97
N LYS A 266 -25.51 -15.61 14.35
CA LYS A 266 -26.54 -15.59 15.40
C LYS A 266 -25.99 -15.10 16.75
N ARG A 267 -24.86 -15.66 17.21
CA ARG A 267 -24.15 -15.20 18.42
C ARG A 267 -23.64 -13.76 18.28
N PHE A 268 -23.21 -13.37 17.07
CA PHE A 268 -22.81 -11.98 16.80
C PHE A 268 -24.01 -11.02 16.80
N ALA A 269 -25.20 -11.43 16.36
CA ALA A 269 -26.41 -10.61 16.42
C ALA A 269 -26.76 -10.24 17.88
N GLU A 270 -26.79 -11.23 18.77
CA GLU A 270 -27.02 -11.02 20.22
C GLU A 270 -26.00 -10.05 20.84
N ARG A 271 -24.71 -10.19 20.49
CA ARG A 271 -23.64 -9.31 20.99
C ARG A 271 -23.69 -7.90 20.36
N LEU A 272 -24.13 -7.78 19.10
CA LEU A 272 -24.16 -6.51 18.36
C LEU A 272 -25.38 -5.65 18.71
N GLU A 273 -26.52 -6.26 19.03
CA GLU A 273 -27.81 -5.58 19.28
C GLU A 273 -27.73 -4.29 20.12
N PRO A 274 -27.03 -4.22 21.28
CA PRO A 274 -26.93 -2.98 22.06
C PRO A 274 -26.15 -1.83 21.39
N PHE A 275 -25.44 -2.11 20.29
CA PHE A 275 -24.74 -1.12 19.48
C PHE A 275 -25.56 -0.68 18.25
N ILE A 276 -26.61 -1.40 17.84
CA ILE A 276 -27.34 -1.12 16.59
C ILE A 276 -28.29 0.07 16.77
N ALA A 277 -28.17 1.07 15.89
CA ALA A 277 -29.05 2.23 15.86
C ALA A 277 -29.36 2.68 14.43
N ASP A 278 -30.47 3.39 14.22
CA ASP A 278 -30.66 4.20 13.01
C ASP A 278 -29.75 5.43 13.10
N THR A 279 -28.53 5.28 12.60
CA THR A 279 -27.53 6.35 12.61
C THR A 279 -27.94 7.54 11.75
N VAL A 280 -28.78 7.36 10.72
CA VAL A 280 -29.23 8.49 9.90
C VAL A 280 -30.15 9.39 10.73
N HIS A 281 -31.05 8.80 11.52
CA HIS A 281 -31.84 9.55 12.48
C HIS A 281 -30.95 10.21 13.57
N VAL A 282 -30.09 9.44 14.23
CA VAL A 282 -29.22 9.95 15.31
C VAL A 282 -28.34 11.12 14.86
N MET A 283 -27.76 11.03 13.66
CA MET A 283 -26.89 12.09 13.12
C MET A 283 -27.67 13.36 12.79
N ASN A 284 -28.82 13.26 12.13
CA ASN A 284 -29.64 14.43 11.80
C ASN A 284 -30.27 15.06 13.05
N GLU A 285 -30.72 14.25 14.00
CA GLU A 285 -31.24 14.72 15.30
C GLU A 285 -30.16 15.42 16.12
N SER A 286 -28.92 14.89 16.14
CA SER A 286 -27.78 15.57 16.76
C SER A 286 -27.48 16.93 16.11
N ILE A 287 -27.63 17.05 14.78
CA ILE A 287 -27.49 18.33 14.07
C ILE A 287 -28.60 19.33 14.49
N LEU A 288 -29.85 18.88 14.62
CA LEU A 288 -30.96 19.71 15.09
C LEU A 288 -30.73 20.19 16.53
N GLN A 289 -30.27 19.30 17.41
CA GLN A 289 -29.94 19.56 18.82
C GLN A 289 -28.67 20.40 19.03
N LYS A 290 -28.05 20.93 17.96
CA LYS A 290 -26.83 21.75 18.02
C LYS A 290 -25.58 21.07 18.59
N LYS A 291 -25.57 19.74 18.66
CA LYS A 291 -24.36 18.96 18.96
C LYS A 291 -23.31 19.16 17.88
N LYS A 292 -22.05 19.21 18.30
CA LYS A 292 -20.87 19.25 17.45
C LYS A 292 -20.53 17.85 16.95
N ILE A 293 -20.35 17.71 15.64
CA ILE A 293 -20.05 16.45 14.95
C ILE A 293 -18.73 16.56 14.18
N LEU A 294 -17.81 15.64 14.42
CA LEU A 294 -16.56 15.50 13.69
C LEU A 294 -16.60 14.26 12.81
N VAL A 295 -16.47 14.43 11.50
CA VAL A 295 -16.44 13.30 10.55
C VAL A 295 -15.02 12.84 10.29
N GLU A 296 -14.79 11.55 10.48
CA GLU A 296 -13.51 10.86 10.25
C GLU A 296 -13.52 10.13 8.90
N GLY A 297 -12.72 10.63 7.95
CA GLY A 297 -12.52 9.97 6.66
C GLY A 297 -11.62 8.73 6.76
N GLY A 298 -12.08 7.59 6.25
CA GLY A 298 -11.20 6.46 5.92
C GLY A 298 -10.39 6.75 4.65
N GLN A 299 -9.16 6.24 4.56
CA GLN A 299 -8.29 6.41 3.36
C GLN A 299 -8.18 7.90 2.95
N ALA A 300 -8.09 8.21 1.65
CA ALA A 300 -7.78 9.54 1.16
C ALA A 300 -8.26 9.73 -0.29
N THR A 301 -8.46 10.97 -0.74
CA THR A 301 -9.15 11.25 -2.01
C THR A 301 -8.42 10.70 -3.25
N MET A 302 -7.09 10.56 -3.26
CA MET A 302 -6.41 9.95 -4.42
C MET A 302 -6.56 8.41 -4.50
N LEU A 303 -7.25 7.81 -3.51
CA LEU A 303 -7.75 6.43 -3.49
C LEU A 303 -9.28 6.35 -3.65
N ASP A 304 -9.97 7.45 -3.97
CA ASP A 304 -11.42 7.44 -4.22
C ASP A 304 -11.76 6.64 -5.49
N ILE A 305 -12.86 5.88 -5.47
CA ILE A 305 -13.26 5.02 -6.57
C ILE A 305 -13.51 5.81 -7.88
N ASP A 306 -13.98 7.05 -7.77
CA ASP A 306 -14.28 7.93 -8.91
C ASP A 306 -13.14 8.92 -9.22
N PHE A 307 -12.50 9.48 -8.18
CA PHE A 307 -11.54 10.59 -8.31
C PHE A 307 -10.07 10.18 -8.09
N GLY A 308 -9.82 8.96 -7.66
CA GLY A 308 -8.47 8.45 -7.44
C GLY A 308 -7.78 7.97 -8.71
N THR A 309 -6.60 7.40 -8.56
CA THR A 309 -5.82 6.82 -9.67
C THR A 309 -6.37 5.45 -10.11
N TYR A 310 -7.60 5.41 -10.62
CA TYR A 310 -8.28 4.17 -11.03
C TYR A 310 -7.44 3.35 -12.04
N PRO A 311 -7.39 2.00 -11.94
CA PRO A 311 -8.10 1.12 -11.00
C PRO A 311 -7.41 0.96 -9.63
N PHE A 312 -6.29 1.64 -9.38
CA PHE A 312 -5.49 1.52 -8.16
C PHE A 312 -6.03 2.40 -7.03
N VAL A 313 -7.26 2.09 -6.60
CA VAL A 313 -8.11 2.86 -5.67
C VAL A 313 -8.83 1.92 -4.70
N THR A 314 -9.51 2.46 -3.69
CA THR A 314 -10.43 1.67 -2.86
C THR A 314 -11.84 1.69 -3.45
N SER A 315 -12.74 0.82 -2.97
CA SER A 315 -14.10 0.64 -3.51
C SER A 315 -15.14 1.54 -2.81
N SER A 316 -14.69 2.66 -2.24
CA SER A 316 -15.48 3.65 -1.52
C SER A 316 -15.06 5.07 -1.93
N ASN A 317 -15.74 6.09 -1.40
CA ASN A 317 -15.45 7.49 -1.69
C ASN A 317 -14.86 8.23 -0.46
N PRO A 318 -13.53 8.30 -0.27
CA PRO A 318 -12.86 9.16 0.70
C PRO A 318 -12.95 10.68 0.45
N SER A 319 -13.66 11.12 -0.59
CA SER A 319 -14.02 12.52 -0.82
C SER A 319 -15.15 13.02 0.09
N ALA A 320 -15.34 14.34 0.15
CA ALA A 320 -16.39 14.99 0.94
C ALA A 320 -17.82 14.52 0.58
N GLY A 321 -18.07 14.11 -0.67
CA GLY A 321 -19.34 13.51 -1.08
C GLY A 321 -19.67 12.22 -0.33
N GLY A 322 -18.65 11.41 -0.03
CA GLY A 322 -18.78 10.17 0.76
C GLY A 322 -19.24 10.39 2.20
N ILE A 323 -19.06 11.59 2.75
CA ILE A 323 -19.62 11.97 4.05
C ILE A 323 -21.15 11.96 4.00
N CYS A 324 -21.72 12.61 2.98
CA CYS A 324 -23.16 12.75 2.82
C CYS A 324 -23.84 11.40 2.58
N THR A 325 -23.30 10.61 1.64
CA THR A 325 -23.83 9.27 1.32
C THR A 325 -23.59 8.24 2.43
N GLY A 326 -22.53 8.41 3.22
CA GLY A 326 -22.12 7.48 4.27
C GLY A 326 -22.71 7.72 5.66
N LEU A 327 -23.27 8.90 5.92
CA LEU A 327 -23.92 9.26 7.19
C LEU A 327 -25.39 9.72 7.05
N GLY A 328 -25.87 9.94 5.82
CA GLY A 328 -27.22 10.42 5.57
C GLY A 328 -27.47 11.88 5.99
N ILE A 329 -26.41 12.70 6.00
CA ILE A 329 -26.50 14.14 6.31
C ILE A 329 -26.55 14.97 5.02
N ALA A 330 -27.24 16.11 5.06
CA ALA A 330 -27.36 16.99 3.90
C ALA A 330 -26.03 17.72 3.60
N PRO A 331 -25.61 17.88 2.33
CA PRO A 331 -24.35 18.55 1.98
C PRO A 331 -24.18 19.96 2.56
N ARG A 332 -25.30 20.71 2.66
CA ARG A 332 -25.33 22.06 3.25
C ARG A 332 -25.03 22.13 4.75
N CYS A 333 -24.90 20.99 5.43
CA CYS A 333 -24.53 20.93 6.85
C CYS A 333 -23.01 20.87 7.04
N LEU A 334 -22.22 20.62 5.99
CA LEU A 334 -20.77 20.56 6.04
C LEU A 334 -20.18 21.95 5.76
N ASP A 335 -19.54 22.53 6.78
CA ASP A 335 -18.89 23.83 6.67
C ASP A 335 -17.35 23.69 6.65
N ASP A 336 -16.74 23.20 7.74
CA ASP A 336 -15.29 23.06 7.87
C ASP A 336 -14.79 21.68 7.44
N ILE A 337 -14.06 21.64 6.34
CA ILE A 337 -13.41 20.44 5.81
C ILE A 337 -11.90 20.62 5.91
N ILE A 338 -11.25 19.81 6.74
CA ILE A 338 -9.81 19.85 7.01
C ILE A 338 -9.10 18.79 6.16
N GLY A 339 -8.23 19.24 5.27
CA GLY A 339 -7.40 18.35 4.44
C GLY A 339 -6.10 17.98 5.16
N VAL A 340 -5.92 16.71 5.53
CA VAL A 340 -4.67 16.22 6.13
C VAL A 340 -3.69 15.85 5.02
N VAL A 341 -2.58 16.60 4.98
CA VAL A 341 -1.51 16.47 3.99
C VAL A 341 -0.22 16.13 4.71
N LYS A 342 0.45 15.05 4.30
CA LYS A 342 1.80 14.70 4.79
C LYS A 342 2.84 15.55 4.05
N ALA A 343 3.90 15.97 4.74
CA ALA A 343 4.96 16.83 4.19
C ALA A 343 5.75 16.22 3.01
N TYR A 344 5.57 14.92 2.79
CA TYR A 344 6.02 14.13 1.65
C TYR A 344 4.88 13.16 1.29
N THR A 345 4.92 12.50 0.13
CA THR A 345 3.88 11.56 -0.29
C THR A 345 4.24 10.12 0.04
N THR A 346 3.22 9.30 0.29
CA THR A 346 3.38 7.85 0.46
C THR A 346 2.26 7.11 -0.23
N ARG A 347 2.55 5.93 -0.80
CA ARG A 347 1.56 5.07 -1.44
C ARG A 347 1.70 3.62 -0.98
N VAL A 348 0.58 3.00 -0.63
CA VAL A 348 0.46 1.56 -0.37
C VAL A 348 -0.03 0.87 -1.65
N GLY A 349 0.56 -0.27 -1.98
CA GLY A 349 0.20 -1.03 -3.19
C GLY A 349 0.79 -0.49 -4.48
N SER A 350 0.26 -0.97 -5.61
CA SER A 350 0.68 -0.60 -6.96
C SER A 350 -0.02 0.69 -7.44
N GLY A 351 0.23 1.08 -8.69
CA GLY A 351 -0.40 2.23 -9.35
C GLY A 351 0.50 3.45 -9.54
N PRO A 352 0.04 4.47 -10.30
CA PRO A 352 0.81 5.67 -10.63
C PRO A 352 1.30 6.42 -9.39
N PHE A 353 2.53 6.91 -9.45
CA PHE A 353 3.10 7.74 -8.39
C PHE A 353 4.16 8.69 -8.99
N PRO A 354 3.75 9.82 -9.59
CA PRO A 354 4.66 10.67 -10.37
C PRO A 354 5.85 11.23 -9.58
N THR A 355 5.62 11.47 -8.29
CA THR A 355 6.59 12.02 -7.33
C THR A 355 7.40 10.98 -6.57
N GLU A 356 7.31 9.68 -6.93
CA GLU A 356 8.04 8.59 -6.28
C GLU A 356 9.56 8.76 -6.34
N ILE A 357 10.23 8.47 -5.23
CA ILE A 357 11.69 8.50 -5.12
C ILE A 357 12.20 7.06 -5.02
N LEU A 358 12.88 6.60 -6.06
CA LEU A 358 13.56 5.31 -6.08
C LEU A 358 15.01 5.50 -5.58
N GLY A 359 15.40 4.77 -4.54
CA GLY A 359 16.74 4.80 -3.95
C GLY A 359 16.83 5.51 -2.59
N LYS A 360 18.03 5.98 -2.25
CA LYS A 360 18.44 6.34 -0.88
C LYS A 360 17.52 7.35 -0.19
N ASP A 361 17.13 8.43 -0.86
CA ASP A 361 16.31 9.48 -0.23
C ASP A 361 14.88 8.97 0.05
N GLY A 362 14.34 8.12 -0.84
CA GLY A 362 13.06 7.45 -0.64
C GLY A 362 13.12 6.38 0.47
N ASP A 363 14.26 5.73 0.64
CA ASP A 363 14.52 4.80 1.75
C ASP A 363 14.68 5.55 3.09
N LEU A 364 15.35 6.72 3.09
CA LEU A 364 15.49 7.59 4.26
C LEU A 364 14.13 8.10 4.73
N LEU A 365 13.31 8.66 3.83
CA LEU A 365 11.92 9.04 4.14
C LEU A 365 11.10 7.86 4.69
N ARG A 366 11.32 6.64 4.17
CA ARG A 366 10.61 5.44 4.63
C ARG A 366 11.02 5.02 6.03
N VAL A 367 12.31 5.03 6.34
CA VAL A 367 12.85 4.66 7.66
C VAL A 367 12.49 5.70 8.70
N THR A 368 12.85 6.97 8.47
CA THR A 368 12.59 8.09 9.40
C THR A 368 11.09 8.31 9.61
N GLY A 369 10.28 8.18 8.55
CA GLY A 369 8.83 8.26 8.64
C GLY A 369 8.14 7.02 9.19
N MET A 370 8.86 5.93 9.49
CA MET A 370 8.31 4.62 9.86
C MET A 370 7.23 4.13 8.89
N GLU A 371 7.46 4.27 7.59
CA GLU A 371 6.47 4.02 6.53
C GLU A 371 6.39 2.55 6.14
N PHE A 372 5.93 1.75 7.10
CA PHE A 372 5.64 0.33 6.97
C PHE A 372 4.18 0.07 7.38
N GLY A 373 3.51 -0.90 6.74
CA GLY A 373 2.13 -1.26 7.06
C GLY A 373 2.01 -1.82 8.48
N THR A 374 1.12 -1.25 9.30
CA THR A 374 0.96 -1.64 10.74
C THR A 374 0.60 -3.11 10.94
N THR A 375 -0.21 -3.69 10.05
CA THR A 375 -0.62 -5.11 10.13
C THR A 375 0.26 -6.04 9.28
N THR A 376 0.84 -5.54 8.19
CA THR A 376 1.51 -6.37 7.16
C THR A 376 3.03 -6.24 7.14
N GLY A 377 3.60 -5.24 7.82
CA GLY A 377 5.03 -4.90 7.75
C GLY A 377 5.52 -4.41 6.39
N ARG A 378 4.66 -4.36 5.36
CA ARG A 378 5.07 -4.07 3.98
C ARG A 378 5.62 -2.63 3.88
N PRO A 379 6.80 -2.40 3.27
CA PRO A 379 7.32 -1.05 3.02
C PRO A 379 6.37 -0.28 2.10
N ARG A 380 6.07 0.98 2.46
CA ARG A 380 5.35 1.91 1.60
C ARG A 380 6.30 2.53 0.58
N ARG A 381 5.77 2.83 -0.60
CA ARG A 381 6.44 3.69 -1.59
C ARG A 381 6.44 5.11 -1.06
N CYS A 382 7.54 5.84 -1.21
CA CYS A 382 7.72 7.20 -0.68
C CYS A 382 8.13 8.15 -1.81
N GLY A 383 7.68 9.39 -1.73
CA GLY A 383 7.87 10.39 -2.78
C GLY A 383 7.85 11.82 -2.26
N TRP A 384 8.21 12.77 -3.11
CA TRP A 384 8.15 14.20 -2.80
C TRP A 384 6.70 14.70 -2.66
N LEU A 385 6.50 15.87 -2.06
CA LEU A 385 5.15 16.41 -1.93
C LEU A 385 4.60 16.84 -3.30
N ASP A 386 3.49 16.22 -3.68
CA ASP A 386 2.81 16.44 -4.95
C ASP A 386 1.79 17.58 -4.87
N ILE A 387 2.16 18.75 -5.37
CA ILE A 387 1.34 19.96 -5.32
C ILE A 387 0.25 19.92 -6.41
N VAL A 388 0.45 19.18 -7.51
CA VAL A 388 -0.55 19.01 -8.56
C VAL A 388 -1.70 18.16 -8.06
N ALA A 389 -1.41 16.98 -7.50
CA ALA A 389 -2.40 16.11 -6.87
C ALA A 389 -3.10 16.80 -5.68
N LEU A 390 -2.35 17.54 -4.85
CA LEU A 390 -2.93 18.28 -3.73
C LEU A 390 -3.89 19.37 -4.20
N LYS A 391 -3.56 20.14 -5.26
CA LYS A 391 -4.46 21.16 -5.83
C LYS A 391 -5.77 20.55 -6.36
N TYR A 392 -5.68 19.46 -7.09
CA TYR A 392 -6.85 18.70 -7.56
C TYR A 392 -7.73 18.26 -6.38
N CYS A 393 -7.12 17.67 -5.36
CA CYS A 393 -7.81 17.24 -4.14
C CYS A 393 -8.48 18.39 -3.37
N CYS A 394 -7.82 19.56 -3.28
CA CYS A 394 -8.40 20.77 -2.69
C CYS A 394 -9.62 21.28 -3.48
N GLN A 395 -9.58 21.22 -4.82
CA GLN A 395 -10.69 21.65 -5.66
C GLN A 395 -11.91 20.74 -5.53
N LEU A 396 -11.71 19.42 -5.41
CA LEU A 396 -12.79 18.45 -5.23
C LEU A 396 -13.50 18.57 -3.88
N ASN A 397 -12.72 18.70 -2.80
CA ASN A 397 -13.26 18.63 -1.44
C ASN A 397 -13.60 20.00 -0.84
N GLY A 398 -13.12 21.11 -1.41
CA GLY A 398 -13.41 22.45 -0.90
C GLY A 398 -12.81 22.73 0.49
N PHE A 399 -11.58 22.27 0.76
CA PHE A 399 -10.97 22.38 2.09
C PHE A 399 -10.93 23.82 2.63
N SER A 400 -11.42 24.01 3.86
CA SER A 400 -11.33 25.28 4.59
C SER A 400 -9.93 25.51 5.18
N SER A 401 -9.25 24.42 5.52
CA SER A 401 -7.92 24.42 6.14
C SER A 401 -7.16 23.13 5.80
N LEU A 402 -5.84 23.16 6.02
CA LEU A 402 -4.97 22.00 5.85
C LEU A 402 -4.29 21.65 7.19
N ASN A 403 -3.97 20.38 7.38
CA ASN A 403 -3.12 19.92 8.49
C ASN A 403 -1.86 19.28 7.91
N LEU A 404 -0.72 19.97 8.03
CA LEU A 404 0.57 19.48 7.53
C LEU A 404 1.23 18.55 8.56
N THR A 405 1.32 17.26 8.24
CA THR A 405 1.85 16.23 9.15
C THR A 405 3.23 15.72 8.73
N LYS A 406 3.96 15.14 9.70
CA LYS A 406 5.30 14.56 9.53
C LYS A 406 6.33 15.52 8.90
N LEU A 407 6.25 16.81 9.24
CA LEU A 407 7.25 17.80 8.85
C LEU A 407 8.63 17.44 9.40
N ASP A 408 8.66 16.89 10.61
CA ASP A 408 9.84 16.39 11.33
C ASP A 408 10.67 15.36 10.55
N VAL A 409 10.06 14.57 9.67
CA VAL A 409 10.75 13.56 8.85
C VAL A 409 11.71 14.17 7.83
N LEU A 410 11.56 15.46 7.50
CA LEU A 410 12.41 16.16 6.52
C LEU A 410 13.66 16.80 7.16
N SER A 411 13.85 16.66 8.47
CA SER A 411 14.83 17.41 9.28
C SER A 411 16.30 16.99 9.16
N GLU A 412 16.61 16.04 8.27
CA GLU A 412 17.97 15.61 7.96
C GLU A 412 18.34 15.89 6.48
N LEU A 413 17.40 16.39 5.69
CA LEU A 413 17.58 16.65 4.25
C LEU A 413 18.26 18.00 4.02
N SER A 414 19.23 18.05 3.11
CA SER A 414 19.85 19.29 2.64
C SER A 414 18.95 20.07 1.67
N GLU A 415 18.16 19.36 0.87
CA GLU A 415 17.23 19.89 -0.12
C GLU A 415 15.88 19.17 -0.03
N ILE A 416 14.79 19.90 -0.26
CA ILE A 416 13.43 19.37 -0.31
C ILE A 416 12.83 19.75 -1.67
N LYS A 417 12.15 18.80 -2.33
CA LYS A 417 11.54 19.05 -3.64
C LYS A 417 10.01 18.99 -3.55
N LEU A 418 9.34 19.87 -4.28
CA LEU A 418 7.88 19.94 -4.41
C LEU A 418 7.50 19.73 -5.88
N GLY A 419 6.67 18.74 -6.20
CA GLY A 419 6.21 18.50 -7.56
C GLY A 419 5.12 19.52 -7.95
N VAL A 420 5.47 20.55 -8.72
CA VAL A 420 4.63 21.74 -8.97
C VAL A 420 3.88 21.73 -10.30
N SER A 421 4.33 20.94 -11.27
CA SER A 421 3.72 20.79 -12.60
C SER A 421 3.98 19.39 -13.17
N TYR A 422 3.12 18.93 -14.09
CA TYR A 422 3.34 17.73 -14.89
C TYR A 422 3.53 18.13 -16.36
N MET A 423 4.59 17.64 -17.00
CA MET A 423 4.84 17.87 -18.42
C MET A 423 4.20 16.76 -19.26
N GLN A 424 3.43 17.15 -20.28
CA GLN A 424 2.52 16.24 -20.98
C GLN A 424 3.09 15.62 -22.26
N ASN A 425 4.23 16.10 -22.76
CA ASN A 425 4.73 15.75 -24.11
C ASN A 425 5.65 14.52 -24.14
N ASP A 426 6.45 14.27 -23.11
CA ASP A 426 7.50 13.21 -23.08
C ASP A 426 7.38 12.35 -21.80
N GLY A 427 6.20 11.75 -21.56
CA GLY A 427 5.95 10.78 -20.49
C GLY A 427 6.02 11.30 -19.04
N GLU A 428 4.99 12.04 -18.58
CA GLU A 428 4.75 12.44 -17.16
C GLU A 428 5.99 12.89 -16.36
N LYS A 429 6.89 13.67 -16.96
CA LYS A 429 8.00 14.31 -16.21
C LYS A 429 7.43 15.34 -15.23
N VAL A 430 7.74 15.19 -13.94
CA VAL A 430 7.35 16.14 -12.88
C VAL A 430 8.36 17.29 -12.82
N GLU A 431 7.86 18.52 -12.87
CA GLU A 431 8.63 19.73 -12.61
C GLU A 431 8.72 19.96 -11.09
N TYR A 432 9.93 20.19 -10.58
CA TYR A 432 10.18 20.34 -9.14
C TYR A 432 10.61 21.76 -8.76
N GLU A 433 9.94 22.36 -7.78
CA GLU A 433 10.48 23.50 -7.02
C GLU A 433 11.43 22.93 -5.94
N VAL A 434 12.70 23.33 -5.94
CA VAL A 434 13.70 22.92 -4.95
C VAL A 434 13.80 23.99 -3.88
N LEU A 435 13.72 23.55 -2.62
CA LEU A 435 13.80 24.39 -1.43
C LEU A 435 14.97 23.94 -0.54
N PRO A 436 15.62 24.86 0.19
CA PRO A 436 16.60 24.48 1.19
C PRO A 436 15.91 23.66 2.29
N GLY A 437 16.55 22.58 2.73
CA GLY A 437 16.10 21.81 3.88
C GLY A 437 16.48 22.46 5.21
N TRP A 438 16.41 21.68 6.28
CA TRP A 438 16.95 22.04 7.60
C TRP A 438 17.59 20.80 8.21
N GLN A 439 18.69 20.99 8.93
CA GLN A 439 19.47 19.93 9.58
C GLN A 439 19.41 20.10 11.10
N SER A 440 18.18 20.05 11.63
CA SER A 440 17.88 20.35 13.04
C SER A 440 16.56 19.71 13.46
N ASP A 441 16.53 18.99 14.58
CA ASP A 441 15.29 18.42 15.10
C ASP A 441 14.23 19.50 15.42
N ILE A 442 13.01 19.28 14.95
CA ILE A 442 11.84 20.13 15.21
C ILE A 442 10.76 19.43 16.04
N SER A 443 10.97 18.17 16.46
CA SER A 443 9.99 17.34 17.21
C SER A 443 9.48 18.00 18.49
N SER A 444 10.30 18.83 19.12
CA SER A 444 10.02 19.54 20.37
C SER A 444 9.40 20.93 20.17
N ILE A 445 9.32 21.44 18.94
CA ILE A 445 8.81 22.80 18.66
C ILE A 445 7.29 22.88 18.86
N ARG A 446 6.82 23.98 19.45
CA ARG A 446 5.39 24.18 19.79
C ARG A 446 4.77 25.47 19.27
N ASN A 447 5.56 26.48 18.87
CA ASN A 447 5.07 27.67 18.19
C ASN A 447 5.62 27.72 16.75
N TYR A 448 4.84 28.27 15.81
CA TYR A 448 5.23 28.36 14.40
C TYR A 448 6.49 29.21 14.19
N ASN A 449 6.61 30.31 14.94
CA ASN A 449 7.72 31.25 14.82
C ASN A 449 9.08 30.66 15.25
N ASP A 450 9.07 29.60 16.05
CA ASP A 450 10.27 28.89 16.52
C ASP A 450 10.83 27.90 15.48
N LEU A 451 10.06 27.57 14.43
CA LEU A 451 10.52 26.68 13.35
C LEU A 451 11.73 27.27 12.60
N PRO A 452 12.67 26.44 12.10
CA PRO A 452 13.72 26.90 11.19
C PRO A 452 13.16 27.70 10.00
N LYS A 453 13.88 28.73 9.53
CA LYS A 453 13.36 29.60 8.46
C LYS A 453 13.10 28.87 7.15
N SER A 454 13.87 27.83 6.81
CA SER A 454 13.60 26.94 5.69
C SER A 454 12.34 26.08 5.87
N ALA A 455 12.05 25.61 7.11
CA ALA A 455 10.79 24.93 7.42
C ALA A 455 9.58 25.88 7.29
N GLN A 456 9.70 27.12 7.80
CA GLN A 456 8.68 28.17 7.58
C GLN A 456 8.51 28.47 6.08
N GLN A 457 9.59 28.50 5.31
CA GLN A 457 9.56 28.72 3.87
C GLN A 457 8.90 27.57 3.10
N MET A 458 9.15 26.30 3.46
CA MET A 458 8.46 25.15 2.87
C MET A 458 6.94 25.24 3.11
N VAL A 459 6.53 25.53 4.35
CA VAL A 459 5.12 25.76 4.70
C VAL A 459 4.54 26.92 3.87
N TRP A 460 5.31 27.99 3.65
CA TRP A 460 4.88 29.13 2.84
C TRP A 460 4.78 28.81 1.34
N SER A 461 5.72 28.08 0.74
CA SER A 461 5.67 27.67 -0.68
C SER A 461 4.47 26.76 -0.99
N LEU A 462 4.03 25.94 -0.03
CA LEU A 462 2.76 25.20 -0.11
C LEU A 462 1.59 26.16 -0.32
N PHE A 463 1.43 27.19 0.53
CA PHE A 463 0.36 28.19 0.40
C PHE A 463 0.50 29.08 -0.85
N GLY A 464 1.72 29.56 -1.14
CA GLY A 464 2.03 30.40 -2.29
C GLY A 464 1.69 29.73 -3.63
N SER A 465 1.77 28.40 -3.66
CA SER A 465 1.36 27.58 -4.81
C SER A 465 -0.14 27.64 -5.10
N PHE A 466 -1.02 27.90 -4.10
CA PHE A 466 -2.46 28.08 -4.27
C PHE A 466 -2.86 29.53 -4.63
N THR A 467 -2.06 30.52 -4.24
CA THR A 467 -2.32 31.94 -4.57
C THR A 467 -1.84 32.30 -5.97
N LYS A 468 -0.66 31.82 -6.40
CA LYS A 468 -0.13 32.05 -7.77
C LYS A 468 -1.05 31.53 -8.88
N SER A 469 -1.74 30.41 -8.68
CA SER A 469 -2.71 29.87 -9.65
C SER A 469 -3.92 30.76 -9.89
N ARG A 470 -4.24 31.68 -8.97
CA ARG A 470 -5.37 32.61 -9.10
C ARG A 470 -5.05 33.85 -9.94
N ILE A 471 -3.77 34.18 -10.09
CA ILE A 471 -3.28 35.37 -10.83
C ILE A 471 -3.07 35.04 -12.33
N ARG A 472 -2.82 33.78 -12.71
CA ARG A 472 -2.63 33.36 -14.11
C ARG A 472 -3.91 33.26 -14.97
N ARG A 473 -5.06 33.74 -14.49
CA ARG A 473 -6.30 33.91 -15.28
C ARG A 473 -6.62 35.40 -15.47
N GLU A 474 -5.71 36.14 -16.10
CA GLU A 474 -6.07 37.39 -16.77
C GLU A 474 -6.48 37.08 -18.21
N THR A 475 -7.63 37.62 -18.61
CA THR A 475 -8.27 37.40 -19.90
C THR A 475 -7.47 38.07 -21.02
N PRO A 476 -7.27 37.43 -22.19
CA PRO A 476 -6.80 38.14 -23.38
C PRO A 476 -7.81 39.25 -23.72
N GLY A 477 -7.32 40.48 -23.89
CA GLY A 477 -8.19 41.65 -23.96
C GLY A 477 -9.02 41.75 -25.26
N GLU A 478 -10.26 42.21 -25.13
CA GLU A 478 -10.98 42.82 -26.25
C GLU A 478 -10.63 44.32 -26.35
N PRO A 479 -10.56 44.89 -27.57
CA PRO A 479 -10.18 46.28 -27.77
C PRO A 479 -11.32 47.26 -27.45
N SER A 480 -10.92 48.46 -27.02
CA SER A 480 -11.79 49.56 -26.66
C SER A 480 -12.81 49.96 -27.74
N ARG A 481 -14.06 50.17 -27.31
CA ARG A 481 -15.02 51.06 -27.98
C ARG A 481 -15.69 52.01 -26.98
N ASP A 482 -16.15 53.12 -27.52
CA ASP A 482 -16.21 54.44 -26.87
C ASP A 482 -17.67 54.87 -26.54
N ARG A 483 -17.80 55.92 -25.70
CA ARG A 483 -18.99 56.81 -25.52
C ARG A 483 -20.29 56.32 -24.81
N SER A 484 -20.38 56.72 -23.52
CA SER A 484 -21.40 57.62 -22.91
C SER A 484 -22.93 57.27 -22.88
N PRO A 485 -23.70 57.83 -21.91
CA PRO A 485 -24.96 57.24 -21.37
C PRO A 485 -26.26 57.87 -21.92
N PRO A 486 -27.48 57.44 -21.49
CA PRO A 486 -28.18 58.24 -20.45
C PRO A 486 -29.29 57.55 -19.56
N SER A 487 -29.64 58.27 -18.48
CA SER A 487 -31.00 58.55 -17.90
C SER A 487 -31.99 57.49 -17.34
N ARG A 488 -32.43 57.82 -16.10
CA ARG A 488 -33.61 57.45 -15.26
C ARG A 488 -35.00 57.40 -15.95
N ILE A 489 -35.99 56.72 -15.32
CA ILE A 489 -37.41 57.14 -14.96
C ILE A 489 -38.36 55.89 -14.77
N PRO A 490 -39.42 55.89 -13.92
CA PRO A 490 -39.68 54.79 -12.94
C PRO A 490 -41.15 54.28 -12.72
N ARG A 491 -41.35 53.49 -11.64
CA ARG A 491 -42.62 53.04 -10.95
C ARG A 491 -43.40 51.88 -11.62
N ARG A 492 -43.88 50.85 -10.90
CA ARG A 492 -44.86 50.86 -9.78
C ARG A 492 -44.72 49.65 -8.82
N THR A 493 -45.17 49.82 -7.57
CA THR A 493 -45.37 48.78 -6.52
C THR A 493 -46.87 48.44 -6.38
N PRO A 494 -47.26 47.31 -5.73
CA PRO A 494 -47.50 47.34 -4.27
C PRO A 494 -47.13 46.06 -3.48
N THR A 495 -46.61 46.26 -2.24
CA THR A 495 -46.82 45.52 -0.94
C THR A 495 -46.97 43.98 -0.88
N ILE A 496 -46.50 43.19 0.10
CA ILE A 496 -45.71 43.24 1.38
C ILE A 496 -45.63 41.75 1.87
N PRO A 497 -44.72 41.23 2.75
CA PRO A 497 -43.53 41.78 3.43
C PRO A 497 -42.20 41.01 3.18
N ASN A 498 -41.13 41.48 3.82
CA ASN A 498 -39.98 40.77 4.43
C ASN A 498 -39.51 39.39 3.89
N ALA A 499 -38.61 39.44 2.90
CA ALA A 499 -37.47 38.53 2.85
C ALA A 499 -36.18 39.38 2.84
N SER A 500 -35.35 39.25 3.89
CA SER A 500 -34.04 39.89 3.95
C SER A 500 -33.10 39.28 2.89
N PRO A 501 -32.51 40.06 1.97
CA PRO A 501 -31.62 39.49 0.96
C PRO A 501 -30.30 39.04 1.60
N CYS A 502 -29.83 37.85 1.22
CA CYS A 502 -28.53 37.34 1.62
C CYS A 502 -27.38 38.22 1.07
N GLY A 503 -26.93 39.18 1.88
CA GLY A 503 -25.67 39.90 1.70
C GLY A 503 -24.47 38.98 1.97
N GLY A 504 -24.30 37.94 1.15
CA GLY A 504 -23.22 36.97 1.23
C GLY A 504 -21.90 37.55 0.73
N THR A 505 -21.33 38.52 1.45
CA THR A 505 -19.99 39.04 1.17
C THR A 505 -18.99 37.90 1.28
N LEU A 506 -18.33 37.51 0.18
CA LEU A 506 -17.33 36.44 0.19
C LEU A 506 -16.25 36.75 1.24
N LYS A 507 -16.20 35.95 2.32
CA LYS A 507 -15.05 35.97 3.24
C LYS A 507 -13.79 35.65 2.44
N ARG A 508 -12.78 36.52 2.55
CA ARG A 508 -11.45 36.28 2.00
C ARG A 508 -10.87 35.04 2.70
N GLY A 509 -10.89 33.90 2.01
CA GLY A 509 -10.43 32.62 2.57
C GLY A 509 -8.94 32.63 2.84
N CYS A 510 -8.56 32.79 4.11
CA CYS A 510 -7.22 32.47 4.60
C CYS A 510 -7.12 30.95 4.76
N LEU A 511 -6.40 30.27 3.86
CA LEU A 511 -6.03 28.87 4.08
C LEU A 511 -5.16 28.80 5.35
N ALA A 512 -5.64 28.06 6.34
CA ALA A 512 -5.01 27.91 7.65
C ALA A 512 -4.30 26.57 7.78
N ILE A 513 -3.13 26.54 8.44
CA ILE A 513 -2.62 25.31 9.07
C ILE A 513 -3.09 25.24 10.52
N LEU A 514 -3.67 24.11 10.90
CA LEU A 514 -3.91 23.74 12.29
C LEU A 514 -2.63 23.14 12.87
N TRP A 515 -2.02 23.83 13.84
CA TRP A 515 -0.92 23.29 14.64
C TRP A 515 -1.42 22.94 16.04
N PRO A 516 -1.45 21.66 16.44
CA PRO A 516 -1.87 21.27 17.78
C PRO A 516 -0.93 21.82 18.87
N ARG A 517 -1.44 22.70 19.74
CA ARG A 517 -0.84 22.95 21.06
C ARG A 517 -1.00 21.70 21.94
N LEU A 518 -0.11 20.73 21.77
CA LEU A 518 -0.07 19.54 22.63
C LEU A 518 0.59 19.86 23.97
N LEU A 519 -0.20 19.72 25.03
CA LEU A 519 0.15 20.04 26.41
C LEU A 519 1.16 19.04 27.02
N ARG A 520 2.01 19.58 27.92
CA ARG A 520 2.86 18.93 28.94
C ARG A 520 3.08 17.40 28.84
N ARG A 521 4.34 17.00 28.61
CA ARG A 521 4.88 15.81 29.30
C ARG A 521 4.93 16.12 30.81
N PRO A 522 4.35 15.28 31.70
CA PRO A 522 4.60 15.40 33.14
C PRO A 522 6.02 14.91 33.47
N PRO A 523 6.67 15.42 34.53
CA PRO A 523 7.90 14.84 35.04
C PRO A 523 7.63 13.47 35.68
N LEU A 524 8.64 12.59 35.64
CA LEU A 524 8.58 11.25 36.25
C LEU A 524 8.26 11.35 37.75
N PRO A 525 7.22 10.65 38.26
CA PRO A 525 6.93 10.62 39.69
C PRO A 525 7.94 9.73 40.45
N PRO A 526 8.27 10.06 41.71
CA PRO A 526 9.15 9.22 42.53
C PRO A 526 8.48 7.90 42.91
N ALA A 527 9.29 6.83 43.00
CA ALA A 527 8.80 5.49 43.28
C ALA A 527 8.06 5.41 44.64
N ARG A 528 6.78 5.04 44.61
CA ARG A 528 6.01 4.65 45.80
C ARG A 528 5.97 3.14 45.95
N THR A 529 6.48 2.66 47.07
CA THR A 529 6.42 1.26 47.49
C THR A 529 4.98 0.83 47.78
N MET A 530 4.53 -0.27 47.16
CA MET A 530 3.37 -1.03 47.62
C MET A 530 3.79 -2.44 48.05
N LYS A 531 3.50 -2.75 49.32
CA LYS A 531 3.23 -4.12 49.77
C LYS A 531 1.92 -4.56 49.09
N GLY A 532 1.67 -5.82 48.75
CA GLY A 532 2.43 -7.03 49.02
C GLY A 532 1.46 -8.21 49.06
N LEU A 533 1.07 -8.72 47.89
CA LEU A 533 0.24 -9.92 47.72
C LEU A 533 0.91 -10.79 46.65
N PHE A 534 1.12 -12.06 46.96
CA PHE A 534 2.03 -12.97 46.26
C PHE A 534 1.79 -13.02 44.74
N LYS A 535 2.65 -12.35 43.97
CA LYS A 535 2.86 -12.62 42.54
C LYS A 535 4.14 -13.44 42.39
N SER A 536 4.11 -14.42 41.48
CA SER A 536 5.32 -15.12 41.06
C SER A 536 6.36 -14.12 40.55
N LYS A 537 7.64 -14.41 40.80
CA LYS A 537 8.76 -13.55 40.40
C LYS A 537 8.66 -13.26 38.90
N PRO A 538 8.76 -11.98 38.45
CA PRO A 538 8.69 -11.67 37.03
C PRO A 538 9.78 -12.43 36.29
N ARG A 539 9.40 -13.16 35.23
CA ARG A 539 10.33 -13.94 34.40
C ARG A 539 11.26 -12.97 33.68
N THR A 540 12.57 -13.21 33.75
CA THR A 540 13.52 -12.44 32.94
C THR A 540 13.41 -12.88 31.48
N PRO A 541 13.85 -12.06 30.50
CA PRO A 541 13.88 -12.46 29.09
C PRO A 541 14.64 -13.78 28.87
N ALA A 542 15.71 -14.01 29.64
CA ALA A 542 16.46 -15.26 29.62
C ALA A 542 15.66 -16.47 30.16
N ASP A 543 14.81 -16.28 31.17
CA ASP A 543 13.96 -17.37 31.69
C ASP A 543 12.88 -17.78 30.67
N VAL A 544 12.32 -16.82 29.92
CA VAL A 544 11.37 -17.11 28.83
C VAL A 544 12.04 -17.93 27.72
N VAL A 545 13.30 -17.62 27.37
CA VAL A 545 14.08 -18.42 26.40
C VAL A 545 14.32 -19.84 26.90
N ARG A 546 14.76 -20.03 28.15
CA ARG A 546 15.01 -21.37 28.72
C ARG A 546 13.74 -22.20 28.74
N GLN A 547 12.63 -21.60 29.19
CA GLN A 547 11.33 -22.27 29.19
C GLN A 547 10.85 -22.63 27.77
N ALA A 548 11.04 -21.75 26.78
CA ALA A 548 10.79 -22.09 25.37
C ALA A 548 11.67 -23.26 24.91
N ARG A 549 12.96 -23.28 25.27
CA ARG A 549 13.91 -24.37 24.95
C ARG A 549 13.46 -25.70 25.55
N ASP A 550 13.12 -25.73 26.84
CA ASP A 550 12.64 -26.94 27.54
C ASP A 550 11.34 -27.47 26.92
N LEU A 551 10.42 -26.57 26.55
CA LEU A 551 9.16 -26.92 25.89
C LEU A 551 9.38 -27.44 24.46
N LEU A 552 10.33 -26.89 23.70
CA LEU A 552 10.72 -27.41 22.39
C LEU A 552 11.30 -28.82 22.52
N VAL A 553 12.21 -29.08 23.47
CA VAL A 553 12.73 -30.43 23.76
C VAL A 553 11.58 -31.40 24.10
N TYR A 554 10.64 -30.98 24.93
CA TYR A 554 9.48 -31.81 25.28
C TYR A 554 8.60 -32.13 24.06
N VAL A 555 8.28 -31.12 23.24
CA VAL A 555 7.47 -31.27 22.02
C VAL A 555 8.17 -32.15 20.99
N ASP A 556 9.49 -32.04 20.87
CA ASP A 556 10.26 -32.85 19.93
C ASP A 556 10.21 -34.34 20.29
N LEU A 557 10.54 -34.66 21.55
CA LEU A 557 10.60 -36.04 22.08
C LEU A 557 9.21 -36.71 22.18
N ASN A 558 8.16 -35.94 22.50
CA ASN A 558 6.82 -36.49 22.80
C ASN A 558 5.80 -36.28 21.67
N TRP A 559 6.25 -35.94 20.47
CA TRP A 559 5.36 -35.63 19.34
C TRP A 559 4.32 -36.72 19.06
N ASN A 560 4.73 -38.00 19.13
CA ASN A 560 3.88 -39.14 18.81
C ASN A 560 2.91 -39.56 19.93
N SER A 561 3.07 -39.06 21.17
CA SER A 561 2.09 -39.28 22.24
C SER A 561 0.80 -38.48 21.94
N ARG A 562 -0.37 -39.07 22.18
CA ARG A 562 -1.68 -38.41 22.01
C ARG A 562 -2.28 -37.92 23.34
N ASP A 563 -1.45 -37.71 24.35
CA ASP A 563 -1.92 -37.38 25.70
C ASP A 563 -2.21 -35.89 25.89
N ALA A 564 -3.21 -35.55 26.71
CA ALA A 564 -3.63 -34.16 26.97
C ALA A 564 -2.48 -33.25 27.43
N LYS A 565 -1.51 -33.81 28.16
CA LYS A 565 -0.27 -33.14 28.60
C LYS A 565 0.56 -32.57 27.44
N ARG A 566 0.53 -33.18 26.24
CA ARG A 566 1.19 -32.65 25.04
C ARG A 566 0.49 -31.38 24.54
N GLN A 567 -0.85 -31.35 24.54
CA GLN A 567 -1.62 -30.17 24.14
C GLN A 567 -1.39 -29.00 25.10
N GLU A 568 -1.36 -29.27 26.41
CA GLU A 568 -1.00 -28.28 27.45
C GLU A 568 0.39 -27.69 27.19
N LYS A 569 1.41 -28.53 26.99
CA LYS A 569 2.79 -28.09 26.72
C LYS A 569 2.94 -27.36 25.39
N MET A 570 2.17 -27.73 24.37
CA MET A 570 2.12 -27.00 23.10
C MET A 570 1.50 -25.61 23.28
N ALA A 571 0.40 -25.49 24.03
CA ALA A 571 -0.20 -24.18 24.34
C ALA A 571 0.76 -23.29 25.15
N GLU A 572 1.50 -23.88 26.09
CA GLU A 572 2.56 -23.21 26.84
C GLU A 572 3.70 -22.74 25.92
N LEU A 573 4.12 -23.56 24.95
CA LEU A 573 5.13 -23.19 23.95
C LEU A 573 4.67 -22.02 23.07
N CYS A 574 3.45 -22.08 22.54
CA CYS A 574 2.84 -21.00 21.76
C CYS A 574 2.83 -19.67 22.54
N LYS A 575 2.52 -19.72 23.86
CA LYS A 575 2.58 -18.55 24.73
C LYS A 575 3.99 -18.01 24.90
N ASN A 576 4.99 -18.87 25.09
CA ASN A 576 6.39 -18.43 25.21
C ASN A 576 6.94 -17.85 23.89
N LEU A 577 6.63 -18.45 22.73
CA LEU A 577 7.04 -17.88 21.42
C LEU A 577 6.45 -16.48 21.21
N ARG A 578 5.20 -16.27 21.62
CA ARG A 578 4.54 -14.96 21.58
C ARG A 578 5.17 -13.95 22.54
N GLU A 579 5.57 -14.39 23.73
CA GLU A 579 6.30 -13.56 24.70
C GLU A 579 7.68 -13.16 24.19
N LEU A 580 8.44 -14.09 23.60
CA LEU A 580 9.72 -13.80 22.94
C LEU A 580 9.54 -12.74 21.83
N LYS A 581 8.48 -12.86 21.03
CA LYS A 581 8.13 -11.86 20.01
C LYS A 581 7.85 -10.49 20.65
N PHE A 582 7.07 -10.44 21.73
CA PHE A 582 6.76 -9.18 22.41
C PHE A 582 7.98 -8.52 23.04
N ILE A 583 8.95 -9.28 23.57
CA ILE A 583 10.21 -8.71 24.06
C ILE A 583 11.03 -8.12 22.91
N LEU A 584 11.00 -8.72 21.71
CA LEU A 584 11.80 -8.31 20.55
C LEU A 584 11.19 -7.20 19.69
N TYR A 585 9.86 -7.11 19.62
CA TYR A 585 9.14 -6.11 18.82
C TYR A 585 8.41 -5.06 19.66
N GLY A 586 8.39 -5.22 20.99
CA GLY A 586 7.42 -4.55 21.85
C GLY A 586 6.03 -5.17 21.74
N ASN A 587 5.08 -4.59 22.46
CA ASN A 587 3.66 -4.89 22.38
C ASN A 587 2.85 -3.57 22.23
N SER A 588 1.54 -3.59 22.47
CA SER A 588 0.70 -2.38 22.42
C SER A 588 0.98 -1.37 23.55
N GLU A 589 1.70 -1.77 24.59
CA GLU A 589 1.92 -0.99 25.82
C GLU A 589 3.37 -0.56 26.02
N SER A 590 4.34 -1.28 25.45
CA SER A 590 5.77 -1.02 25.61
C SER A 590 6.56 -1.22 24.32
N GLU A 591 7.50 -0.30 24.07
CA GLU A 591 8.55 -0.46 23.05
C GLU A 591 9.55 -1.54 23.47
N PRO A 592 10.23 -2.21 22.51
CA PRO A 592 11.26 -3.21 22.82
C PRO A 592 12.42 -2.58 23.59
N ILE A 593 12.59 -3.00 24.84
CA ILE A 593 13.67 -2.51 25.72
C ILE A 593 14.98 -3.13 25.25
N ALA A 594 15.92 -2.31 24.76
CA ALA A 594 17.18 -2.78 24.15
C ALA A 594 17.97 -3.77 25.04
N GLU A 595 18.02 -3.54 26.36
CA GLU A 595 18.65 -4.48 27.29
C GLU A 595 17.92 -5.83 27.36
N ALA A 596 16.58 -5.83 27.37
CA ALA A 596 15.79 -7.05 27.37
C ALA A 596 15.93 -7.83 26.06
N CYS A 597 15.95 -7.13 24.92
CA CYS A 597 16.25 -7.73 23.61
C CYS A 597 17.66 -8.33 23.59
N ALA A 598 18.65 -7.66 24.18
CA ALA A 598 20.02 -8.15 24.26
C ALA A 598 20.16 -9.40 25.16
N GLN A 599 19.54 -9.39 26.35
CA GLN A 599 19.49 -10.55 27.25
C GLN A 599 18.80 -11.76 26.59
N LEU A 600 17.67 -11.53 25.91
CA LEU A 600 16.97 -12.56 25.15
C LEU A 600 17.85 -13.12 24.03
N THR A 601 18.46 -12.25 23.22
CA THR A 601 19.33 -12.63 22.10
C THR A 601 20.51 -13.47 22.58
N GLN A 602 21.18 -13.04 23.66
CA GLN A 602 22.32 -13.74 24.23
C GLN A 602 21.94 -15.13 24.76
N GLU A 603 20.81 -15.27 25.45
CA GLU A 603 20.36 -16.58 25.94
C GLU A 603 19.80 -17.47 24.81
N PHE A 604 19.17 -16.89 23.78
CA PHE A 604 18.61 -17.66 22.66
C PHE A 604 19.68 -18.41 21.87
N PHE A 605 20.79 -17.74 21.58
CA PHE A 605 21.95 -18.30 20.88
C PHE A 605 23.00 -18.95 21.80
N ARG A 606 22.73 -19.07 23.11
CA ARG A 606 23.65 -19.73 24.06
C ARG A 606 23.75 -21.24 23.84
N GLU A 607 22.66 -21.85 23.39
CA GLU A 607 22.46 -23.29 23.24
C GLU A 607 21.59 -23.56 21.99
N ASN A 608 21.11 -24.80 21.83
CA ASN A 608 20.39 -25.29 20.65
C ASN A 608 18.97 -24.74 20.44
N THR A 609 18.61 -23.57 20.97
CA THR A 609 17.24 -23.01 20.87
C THR A 609 16.80 -22.84 19.41
N LEU A 610 17.66 -22.27 18.55
CA LEU A 610 17.35 -22.11 17.12
C LEU A 610 17.17 -23.46 16.42
N ARG A 611 18.05 -24.43 16.71
CA ARG A 611 18.01 -25.78 16.15
C ARG A 611 16.69 -26.49 16.49
N LEU A 612 16.34 -26.48 17.77
CA LEU A 612 15.09 -27.06 18.27
C LEU A 612 13.86 -26.38 17.68
N LEU A 613 13.90 -25.04 17.52
CA LEU A 613 12.81 -24.28 16.92
C LEU A 613 12.60 -24.63 15.43
N ILE A 614 13.68 -24.79 14.66
CA ILE A 614 13.63 -25.23 13.26
C ILE A 614 13.07 -26.66 13.17
N ILE A 615 13.57 -27.60 13.99
CA ILE A 615 13.09 -29.00 14.00
C ILE A 615 11.61 -29.10 14.41
N CYS A 616 11.16 -28.26 15.34
CA CYS A 616 9.77 -28.25 15.79
C CYS A 616 8.83 -27.47 14.87
N LEU A 617 9.31 -26.71 13.88
CA LEU A 617 8.47 -25.83 13.06
C LEU A 617 7.31 -26.54 12.35
N PRO A 618 7.45 -27.76 11.77
CA PRO A 618 6.32 -28.52 11.20
C PRO A 618 5.33 -29.07 12.27
N LYS A 619 5.71 -29.05 13.55
CA LYS A 619 4.92 -29.53 14.69
C LYS A 619 4.07 -28.41 15.33
N LEU A 620 4.32 -27.15 14.96
CA LEU A 620 3.63 -25.97 15.49
C LEU A 620 2.36 -25.65 14.69
N ASN A 621 1.44 -24.89 15.31
CA ASN A 621 0.29 -24.33 14.58
C ASN A 621 0.70 -23.07 13.79
N LEU A 622 -0.14 -22.64 12.84
CA LEU A 622 0.16 -21.52 11.94
C LEU A 622 0.47 -20.19 12.65
N GLU A 623 -0.13 -19.91 13.81
CA GLU A 623 0.21 -18.72 14.60
C GLU A 623 1.60 -18.83 15.22
N ALA A 624 1.92 -19.99 15.80
CA ALA A 624 3.22 -20.25 16.41
C ALA A 624 4.35 -20.31 15.37
N CYS A 625 4.10 -20.83 14.15
CA CYS A 625 5.04 -20.73 13.03
C CYS A 625 5.33 -19.28 12.65
N LYS A 626 4.31 -18.41 12.59
CA LYS A 626 4.47 -16.97 12.33
C LYS A 626 5.25 -16.28 13.45
N ASP A 627 4.90 -16.53 14.70
CA ASP A 627 5.59 -15.96 15.88
C ASP A 627 7.05 -16.41 15.91
N ALA A 628 7.34 -17.70 15.68
CA ALA A 628 8.70 -18.24 15.57
C ALA A 628 9.51 -17.61 14.43
N THR A 629 8.92 -17.47 13.24
CA THR A 629 9.56 -16.84 12.06
C THR A 629 9.92 -15.39 12.37
N GLN A 630 9.03 -14.64 13.02
CA GLN A 630 9.27 -13.25 13.40
C GLN A 630 10.36 -13.12 14.50
N VAL A 631 10.35 -13.99 15.51
CA VAL A 631 11.40 -14.06 16.54
C VAL A 631 12.77 -14.26 15.88
N VAL A 632 12.92 -15.27 15.01
CA VAL A 632 14.19 -15.52 14.29
C VAL A 632 14.57 -14.32 13.43
N ALA A 633 13.65 -13.75 12.64
CA ALA A 633 13.91 -12.60 11.79
C ALA A 633 14.44 -11.38 12.58
N ASN A 634 13.87 -11.08 13.75
CA ASN A 634 14.34 -9.99 14.60
C ASN A 634 15.74 -10.30 15.17
N LEU A 635 15.93 -11.50 15.71
CA LEU A 635 17.19 -11.96 16.31
C LEU A 635 18.38 -11.87 15.35
N GLN A 636 18.20 -12.13 14.04
CA GLN A 636 19.27 -11.98 13.04
C GLN A 636 19.76 -10.53 12.86
N ARG A 637 19.03 -9.54 13.37
CA ARG A 637 19.37 -8.10 13.32
C ARG A 637 19.92 -7.56 14.63
N GLN A 638 19.77 -8.28 15.74
CA GLN A 638 20.10 -7.79 17.08
C GLN A 638 21.61 -7.71 17.30
N GLN A 639 22.08 -6.56 17.78
CA GLN A 639 23.47 -6.36 18.20
C GLN A 639 23.56 -6.37 19.73
N VAL A 640 24.41 -7.24 20.26
CA VAL A 640 24.67 -7.37 21.70
C VAL A 640 26.12 -6.99 21.93
N HIS A 641 26.36 -5.90 22.68
CA HIS A 641 27.70 -5.30 22.83
C HIS A 641 28.40 -5.07 21.47
N SER A 642 27.66 -4.53 20.50
CA SER A 642 28.09 -4.30 19.11
C SER A 642 28.47 -5.55 18.30
N ARG A 643 28.18 -6.76 18.80
CA ARG A 643 28.39 -8.03 18.10
C ARG A 643 27.08 -8.65 17.62
N LEU A 644 27.10 -9.26 16.43
CA LEU A 644 25.98 -10.03 15.88
C LEU A 644 26.09 -11.49 16.34
N ILE A 645 25.66 -11.78 17.58
CA ILE A 645 25.71 -13.14 18.16
C ILE A 645 25.07 -14.18 17.24
N ALA A 646 23.99 -13.80 16.53
CA ALA A 646 23.32 -14.66 15.57
C ALA A 646 24.25 -15.15 14.43
N SER A 647 25.16 -14.29 13.93
CA SER A 647 26.15 -14.66 12.91
C SER A 647 27.16 -15.66 13.46
N GLU A 648 27.69 -15.39 14.65
CA GLU A 648 28.67 -16.26 15.32
C GLU A 648 28.09 -17.65 15.61
N TYR A 649 26.84 -17.71 16.07
CA TYR A 649 26.13 -18.98 16.30
C TYR A 649 25.89 -19.76 15.00
N LEU A 650 25.45 -19.09 13.93
CA LEU A 650 25.23 -19.73 12.63
C LEU A 650 26.55 -20.21 11.99
N GLU A 651 27.66 -19.51 12.21
CA GLU A 651 28.98 -19.95 11.75
C GLU A 651 29.46 -21.24 12.42
N ALA A 652 29.04 -21.47 13.67
CA ALA A 652 29.25 -22.73 14.40
C ALA A 652 28.20 -23.82 14.10
N ASN A 653 27.05 -23.48 13.49
CA ASN A 653 25.91 -24.37 13.26
C ASN A 653 25.41 -24.28 11.81
N LYS A 654 26.32 -24.44 10.84
CA LYS A 654 26.03 -24.24 9.42
C LYS A 654 25.02 -25.25 8.84
N ASP A 655 24.95 -26.44 9.42
CA ASP A 655 23.99 -27.49 9.06
C ASP A 655 22.51 -27.08 9.27
N LEU A 656 22.26 -26.02 10.07
CA LEU A 656 20.93 -25.41 10.17
C LEU A 656 20.48 -24.78 8.84
N LEU A 657 21.39 -24.36 7.97
CA LEU A 657 21.05 -23.84 6.66
C LEU A 657 20.62 -24.97 5.71
N ASP A 658 21.23 -26.15 5.82
CA ASP A 658 20.88 -27.33 5.02
C ASP A 658 19.48 -27.84 5.38
N LEU A 659 19.15 -27.83 6.68
CA LEU A 659 17.78 -28.04 7.18
C LEU A 659 16.82 -26.97 6.66
N LEU A 660 17.22 -25.69 6.69
CA LEU A 660 16.37 -24.59 6.23
C LEU A 660 16.08 -24.66 4.72
N ILE A 661 17.06 -25.04 3.90
CA ILE A 661 16.89 -25.17 2.45
C ILE A 661 16.08 -26.42 2.10
N SER A 662 16.31 -27.54 2.79
CA SER A 662 15.56 -28.78 2.54
C SER A 662 14.09 -28.67 2.96
N GLY A 663 13.75 -27.77 3.89
CA GLY A 663 12.35 -27.48 4.25
C GLY A 663 11.49 -26.85 3.15
N TYR A 664 12.06 -26.44 2.01
CA TYR A 664 11.28 -26.11 0.81
C TYR A 664 10.58 -27.34 0.19
N GLU A 665 10.99 -28.55 0.55
CA GLU A 665 10.36 -29.80 0.11
C GLU A 665 9.02 -30.08 0.82
N ASP A 666 8.78 -29.45 1.98
CA ASP A 666 7.50 -29.51 2.70
C ASP A 666 6.65 -28.26 2.38
N MET A 667 5.61 -28.46 1.57
CA MET A 667 4.81 -27.36 1.01
C MET A 667 3.96 -26.61 2.04
N ASP A 668 3.67 -27.20 3.20
CA ASP A 668 2.82 -26.55 4.22
C ASP A 668 3.61 -25.52 5.06
N ILE A 669 4.94 -25.67 5.11
CA ILE A 669 5.87 -24.86 5.92
C ILE A 669 6.96 -24.15 5.12
N ALA A 670 7.17 -24.46 3.84
CA ALA A 670 8.23 -23.91 3.00
C ALA A 670 8.40 -22.38 3.11
N LEU A 671 7.30 -21.62 3.19
CA LEU A 671 7.34 -20.15 3.34
C LEU A 671 7.95 -19.69 4.67
N HIS A 672 7.78 -20.45 5.74
CA HIS A 672 8.41 -20.16 7.03
C HIS A 672 9.91 -20.48 7.01
N TYR A 673 10.28 -21.60 6.39
CA TYR A 673 11.67 -22.01 6.17
C TYR A 673 12.42 -21.00 5.30
N GLY A 674 11.83 -20.60 4.17
CA GLY A 674 12.37 -19.57 3.26
C GLY A 674 12.52 -18.20 3.92
N ALA A 675 11.53 -17.78 4.73
CA ALA A 675 11.61 -16.54 5.49
C ALA A 675 12.74 -16.57 6.55
N MET A 676 12.91 -17.67 7.28
CA MET A 676 14.05 -17.82 8.21
C MET A 676 15.38 -17.83 7.46
N LEU A 677 15.47 -18.55 6.34
CA LEU A 677 16.68 -18.66 5.52
C LEU A 677 17.15 -17.30 4.98
N ARG A 678 16.23 -16.48 4.44
CA ARG A 678 16.56 -15.11 3.97
C ARG A 678 17.19 -14.25 5.07
N GLU A 679 16.70 -14.37 6.30
CA GLU A 679 17.23 -13.60 7.42
C GLU A 679 18.58 -14.12 7.90
N CYS A 680 18.90 -15.41 7.70
CA CYS A 680 20.21 -15.98 7.98
C CYS A 680 21.27 -15.59 6.93
N ILE A 681 20.93 -15.63 5.62
CA ILE A 681 21.86 -15.23 4.53
C ILE A 681 22.16 -13.71 4.49
N ARG A 682 21.54 -12.94 5.39
CA ARG A 682 21.96 -11.58 5.77
C ARG A 682 23.45 -11.49 6.07
N HIS A 683 24.02 -12.50 6.71
CA HIS A 683 25.42 -12.53 7.14
C HIS A 683 26.30 -13.11 6.02
N GLN A 684 27.41 -12.44 5.71
CA GLN A 684 28.23 -12.76 4.53
C GLN A 684 28.85 -14.17 4.59
N SER A 685 29.28 -14.61 5.78
CA SER A 685 29.82 -15.95 6.05
C SER A 685 28.78 -17.05 5.80
N ILE A 686 27.52 -16.79 6.14
CA ILE A 686 26.40 -17.72 5.97
C ILE A 686 25.94 -17.77 4.51
N ALA A 687 25.87 -16.62 3.85
CA ALA A 687 25.64 -16.55 2.40
C ALA A 687 26.75 -17.30 1.62
N ARG A 688 28.02 -17.15 2.00
CA ARG A 688 29.13 -17.92 1.40
C ARG A 688 28.91 -19.43 1.56
N TYR A 689 28.53 -19.88 2.75
CA TYR A 689 28.26 -21.31 2.98
C TYR A 689 27.15 -21.85 2.07
N VAL A 690 26.01 -21.15 1.98
CA VAL A 690 24.89 -21.58 1.12
C VAL A 690 25.29 -21.58 -0.36
N LEU A 691 26.04 -20.55 -0.81
CA LEU A 691 26.57 -20.49 -2.18
C LEU A 691 27.48 -21.68 -2.50
N GLU A 692 28.37 -22.07 -1.58
CA GLU A 692 29.32 -23.17 -1.78
C GLU A 692 28.75 -24.57 -1.46
N SER A 693 27.46 -24.67 -1.09
CA SER A 693 26.79 -25.94 -0.77
C SER A 693 26.18 -26.63 -2.00
N ASP A 694 26.02 -27.95 -1.96
CA ASP A 694 25.29 -28.70 -2.99
C ASP A 694 23.80 -28.29 -3.09
N HIS A 695 23.24 -27.75 -2.00
CA HIS A 695 21.87 -27.20 -1.96
C HIS A 695 21.68 -26.02 -2.91
N MET A 696 22.75 -25.36 -3.36
CA MET A 696 22.70 -24.25 -4.31
C MET A 696 21.98 -24.63 -5.63
N LYS A 697 22.09 -25.89 -6.05
CA LYS A 697 21.39 -26.43 -7.23
C LYS A 697 19.89 -26.63 -6.99
N LYS A 698 19.46 -26.99 -5.77
CA LYS A 698 18.04 -27.21 -5.43
C LYS A 698 17.19 -25.95 -5.64
N PHE A 699 17.77 -24.75 -5.56
CA PHE A 699 17.03 -23.53 -5.89
C PHE A 699 16.49 -23.53 -7.33
N PHE A 700 17.17 -24.17 -8.30
CA PHE A 700 16.69 -24.23 -9.69
C PHE A 700 15.49 -25.17 -9.84
N ASP A 701 15.31 -26.12 -8.91
CA ASP A 701 14.12 -26.95 -8.75
C ASP A 701 13.01 -26.17 -8.04
N PHE A 702 13.32 -25.55 -6.90
CA PHE A 702 12.33 -24.81 -6.09
C PHE A 702 11.70 -23.63 -6.83
N ILE A 703 12.47 -22.89 -7.63
CA ILE A 703 11.99 -21.78 -8.48
C ILE A 703 11.02 -22.27 -9.59
N GLN A 704 10.98 -23.57 -9.86
CA GLN A 704 10.12 -24.19 -10.87
C GLN A 704 8.98 -25.01 -10.27
N LEU A 705 8.76 -24.95 -8.95
CA LEU A 705 7.63 -25.61 -8.29
C LEU A 705 6.28 -25.08 -8.83
N PRO A 706 5.25 -25.94 -8.96
CA PRO A 706 3.91 -25.51 -9.36
C PRO A 706 3.23 -24.55 -8.38
N ASN A 707 3.61 -24.58 -7.10
CA ASN A 707 3.12 -23.63 -6.11
C ASN A 707 3.82 -22.28 -6.27
N PHE A 708 3.08 -21.31 -6.81
CA PHE A 708 3.58 -19.97 -7.11
C PHE A 708 4.14 -19.23 -5.89
N ASP A 709 3.51 -19.34 -4.72
CA ASP A 709 3.99 -18.64 -3.52
C ASP A 709 5.36 -19.19 -3.08
N ILE A 710 5.53 -20.52 -3.09
CA ILE A 710 6.79 -21.18 -2.75
C ILE A 710 7.87 -20.89 -3.82
N ALA A 711 7.54 -20.98 -5.11
CA ALA A 711 8.49 -20.72 -6.19
C ALA A 711 8.95 -19.25 -6.21
N SER A 712 8.03 -18.31 -5.94
CA SER A 712 8.32 -16.88 -5.81
C SER A 712 9.18 -16.57 -4.59
N ASP A 713 8.91 -17.24 -3.45
CA ASP A 713 9.70 -17.16 -2.23
C ASP A 713 11.12 -17.72 -2.43
N ALA A 714 11.26 -18.90 -3.04
CA ALA A 714 12.54 -19.50 -3.40
C ALA A 714 13.34 -18.61 -4.36
N TYR A 715 12.69 -18.01 -5.36
CA TYR A 715 13.32 -17.04 -6.26
C TYR A 715 13.78 -15.79 -5.50
N ALA A 716 12.98 -15.27 -4.56
CA ALA A 716 13.38 -14.12 -3.74
C ALA A 716 14.62 -14.42 -2.90
N THR A 717 14.67 -15.60 -2.26
CA THR A 717 15.84 -16.08 -1.49
C THR A 717 17.06 -16.24 -2.38
N PHE A 718 16.92 -16.90 -3.53
CA PHE A 718 18.00 -17.10 -4.50
C PHE A 718 18.51 -15.77 -5.07
N LYS A 719 17.62 -14.85 -5.44
CA LYS A 719 17.99 -13.50 -5.87
C LYS A 719 18.76 -12.75 -4.79
N GLU A 720 18.30 -12.79 -3.54
CA GLU A 720 18.99 -12.13 -2.44
C GLU A 720 20.40 -12.70 -2.23
N LEU A 721 20.54 -14.03 -2.27
CA LEU A 721 21.83 -14.71 -2.20
C LEU A 721 22.78 -14.28 -3.32
N MET A 722 22.27 -14.14 -4.56
CA MET A 722 23.02 -13.74 -5.75
C MET A 722 23.26 -12.22 -5.88
N THR A 723 22.71 -11.36 -5.02
CA THR A 723 22.83 -9.88 -5.20
C THR A 723 23.24 -9.11 -3.94
N ARG A 724 23.09 -9.69 -2.74
CA ARG A 724 23.37 -9.01 -1.47
C ARG A 724 24.87 -8.83 -1.19
N HIS A 725 25.66 -9.90 -1.32
CA HIS A 725 27.07 -9.95 -0.92
C HIS A 725 28.01 -9.93 -2.12
N LYS A 726 28.05 -8.80 -2.83
CA LYS A 726 28.68 -8.60 -4.15
C LYS A 726 30.05 -9.28 -4.32
N SER A 727 30.98 -9.10 -3.38
CA SER A 727 32.32 -9.70 -3.45
C SER A 727 32.32 -11.22 -3.32
N THR A 728 31.49 -11.78 -2.42
CA THR A 728 31.32 -13.23 -2.27
C THR A 728 30.63 -13.84 -3.48
N VAL A 729 29.64 -13.15 -4.07
CA VAL A 729 28.99 -13.59 -5.31
C VAL A 729 29.97 -13.58 -6.48
N ALA A 730 30.82 -12.55 -6.61
CA ALA A 730 31.84 -12.48 -7.65
C ALA A 730 32.84 -13.64 -7.58
N GLU A 731 33.35 -13.91 -6.38
CA GLU A 731 34.22 -15.05 -6.07
C GLU A 731 33.54 -16.38 -6.43
N TYR A 732 32.31 -16.58 -5.96
CA TYR A 732 31.50 -17.76 -6.24
C TYR A 732 31.25 -17.98 -7.73
N LEU A 733 30.76 -16.96 -8.45
CA LEU A 733 30.44 -17.04 -9.89
C LEU A 733 31.70 -17.27 -10.73
N SER A 734 32.84 -16.71 -10.35
CA SER A 734 34.11 -16.94 -11.03
C SER A 734 34.60 -18.38 -10.86
N LYS A 735 34.52 -18.91 -9.64
CA LYS A 735 34.89 -20.29 -9.26
C LYS A 735 33.97 -21.35 -9.87
N ASN A 736 32.66 -21.06 -9.96
CA ASN A 736 31.63 -22.03 -10.34
C ASN A 736 31.07 -21.84 -11.77
N TYR A 737 31.69 -20.95 -12.56
CA TYR A 737 31.22 -20.54 -13.88
C TYR A 737 30.79 -21.71 -14.79
N GLU A 738 31.62 -22.75 -14.86
CA GLU A 738 31.48 -23.89 -15.80
C GLU A 738 30.24 -24.75 -15.56
N TRP A 739 29.69 -24.78 -14.35
CA TRP A 739 28.41 -25.47 -14.10
C TRP A 739 27.27 -24.48 -13.91
N PHE A 740 27.50 -23.35 -13.24
CA PHE A 740 26.44 -22.44 -12.83
C PHE A 740 25.71 -21.83 -14.03
N PHE A 741 26.44 -21.25 -15.00
CA PHE A 741 25.79 -20.61 -16.13
C PHE A 741 25.14 -21.59 -17.11
N PRO A 742 25.75 -22.74 -17.49
CA PRO A 742 25.06 -23.74 -18.31
C PRO A 742 23.77 -24.27 -17.68
N GLU A 743 23.76 -24.55 -16.37
CA GLU A 743 22.55 -24.96 -15.63
C GLU A 743 21.53 -23.82 -15.53
N PHE A 744 21.94 -22.60 -15.17
CA PHE A 744 21.06 -21.44 -15.09
C PHE A 744 20.39 -21.14 -16.45
N ASN A 745 21.17 -21.25 -17.53
CA ASN A 745 20.73 -20.97 -18.89
C ASN A 745 19.76 -22.04 -19.41
N SER A 746 20.05 -23.33 -19.18
CA SER A 746 19.20 -24.43 -19.63
C SER A 746 17.95 -24.60 -18.76
N ARG A 747 18.07 -24.47 -17.43
CA ARG A 747 16.99 -24.72 -16.48
C ARG A 747 16.11 -23.51 -16.21
N LEU A 748 16.63 -22.28 -16.22
CA LEU A 748 15.85 -21.08 -15.86
C LEU A 748 15.60 -20.14 -17.05
N LEU A 749 16.64 -19.73 -17.81
CA LEU A 749 16.44 -18.87 -18.99
C LEU A 749 15.65 -19.57 -20.09
N SER A 750 15.84 -20.89 -20.25
CA SER A 750 15.14 -21.71 -21.24
C SER A 750 13.94 -22.47 -20.66
N SER A 751 13.53 -22.18 -19.42
CA SER A 751 12.37 -22.82 -18.76
C SER A 751 11.09 -22.63 -19.58
N PRO A 752 10.18 -23.61 -19.70
CA PRO A 752 8.88 -23.39 -20.32
C PRO A 752 8.00 -22.39 -19.54
N ASN A 753 8.27 -22.18 -18.25
CA ASN A 753 7.52 -21.25 -17.40
C ASN A 753 7.89 -19.78 -17.71
N TYR A 754 6.91 -19.01 -18.16
CA TYR A 754 7.06 -17.58 -18.48
C TYR A 754 7.61 -16.75 -17.31
N ILE A 755 7.12 -17.00 -16.09
CA ILE A 755 7.49 -16.24 -14.90
C ILE A 755 8.96 -16.53 -14.56
N THR A 756 9.34 -17.80 -14.57
CA THR A 756 10.73 -18.25 -14.37
C THR A 756 11.66 -17.61 -15.40
N ARG A 757 11.34 -17.63 -16.71
CA ARG A 757 12.17 -16.97 -17.74
C ARG A 757 12.34 -15.49 -17.45
N ARG A 758 11.24 -14.76 -17.24
CA ARG A 758 11.27 -13.31 -16.97
C ARG A 758 12.11 -12.96 -15.74
N GLN A 759 11.94 -13.71 -14.65
CA GLN A 759 12.70 -13.55 -13.41
C GLN A 759 14.19 -13.86 -13.62
N ALA A 760 14.51 -14.95 -14.32
CA ALA A 760 15.89 -15.36 -14.59
C ALA A 760 16.65 -14.38 -15.50
N VAL A 761 16.02 -13.86 -16.56
CA VAL A 761 16.65 -12.85 -17.44
C VAL A 761 16.94 -11.56 -16.67
N LYS A 762 16.01 -11.10 -15.83
CA LYS A 762 16.23 -9.93 -14.97
C LYS A 762 17.39 -10.15 -14.00
N LEU A 763 17.42 -11.31 -13.33
CA LEU A 763 18.50 -11.65 -12.39
C LEU A 763 19.85 -11.82 -13.10
N LEU A 764 19.87 -12.30 -14.34
CA LEU A 764 21.09 -12.30 -15.17
C LEU A 764 21.59 -10.88 -15.40
N GLY A 765 20.69 -9.93 -15.71
CA GLY A 765 21.02 -8.51 -15.77
C GLY A 765 21.60 -7.99 -14.45
N ASP A 766 20.89 -8.20 -13.34
CA ASP A 766 21.32 -7.78 -11.99
C ASP A 766 22.71 -8.35 -11.63
N MET A 767 23.02 -9.60 -12.02
CA MET A 767 24.33 -10.23 -11.77
C MET A 767 25.43 -9.67 -12.70
N LEU A 768 25.20 -9.61 -14.01
CA LEU A 768 26.26 -9.26 -14.97
C LEU A 768 26.57 -7.76 -15.00
N LEU A 769 25.61 -6.90 -14.65
CA LEU A 769 25.80 -5.45 -14.58
C LEU A 769 26.47 -4.98 -13.28
N ASP A 770 26.66 -5.86 -12.29
CA ASP A 770 27.43 -5.48 -11.10
C ASP A 770 28.92 -5.37 -11.40
N ARG A 771 29.54 -4.26 -10.94
CA ARG A 771 30.96 -3.98 -11.15
C ARG A 771 31.88 -5.03 -10.53
N SER A 772 31.47 -5.70 -9.44
CA SER A 772 32.26 -6.80 -8.85
C SER A 772 32.36 -8.01 -9.79
N ASN A 773 31.37 -8.20 -10.66
CA ASN A 773 31.24 -9.35 -11.55
C ASN A 773 31.86 -9.08 -12.93
N SER A 774 32.64 -8.00 -13.11
CA SER A 774 33.17 -7.59 -14.42
C SER A 774 33.93 -8.68 -15.16
N ALA A 775 34.79 -9.47 -14.49
CA ALA A 775 35.49 -10.60 -15.10
C ALA A 775 34.54 -11.74 -15.53
N VAL A 776 33.51 -12.04 -14.72
CA VAL A 776 32.46 -13.00 -15.04
C VAL A 776 31.62 -12.52 -16.21
N MET A 777 31.28 -11.23 -16.24
CA MET A 777 30.55 -10.59 -17.33
C MET A 777 31.33 -10.68 -18.65
N VAL A 778 32.60 -10.29 -18.67
CA VAL A 778 33.45 -10.40 -19.87
C VAL A 778 33.52 -11.84 -20.40
N ARG A 779 33.63 -12.84 -19.51
CA ARG A 779 33.57 -14.27 -19.88
C ARG A 779 32.19 -14.65 -20.44
N TYR A 780 31.10 -14.21 -19.79
CA TYR A 780 29.73 -14.49 -20.21
C TYR A 780 29.41 -13.92 -21.59
N VAL A 781 29.79 -12.67 -21.85
CA VAL A 781 29.52 -11.95 -23.12
C VAL A 781 30.52 -12.30 -24.23
N SER A 782 31.48 -13.18 -23.94
CA SER A 782 32.38 -13.79 -24.93
C SER A 782 31.93 -15.20 -25.33
N SER A 783 30.87 -15.75 -24.73
CA SER A 783 30.33 -17.07 -25.09
C SER A 783 29.29 -16.97 -26.21
N LYS A 784 29.52 -17.73 -27.29
CA LYS A 784 28.59 -17.89 -28.42
C LYS A 784 27.24 -18.47 -27.99
N ASP A 785 27.24 -19.48 -27.15
CA ASP A 785 26.00 -20.15 -26.74
C ASP A 785 25.15 -19.21 -25.88
N ASN A 786 25.79 -18.40 -25.02
CA ASN A 786 25.11 -17.37 -24.25
C ASN A 786 24.50 -16.29 -25.17
N LEU A 787 25.22 -15.86 -26.22
CA LEU A 787 24.67 -14.93 -27.22
C LEU A 787 23.43 -15.52 -27.90
N MET A 788 23.49 -16.79 -28.32
CA MET A 788 22.37 -17.46 -29.00
C MET A 788 21.12 -17.54 -28.12
N ILE A 789 21.28 -17.81 -26.82
CA ILE A 789 20.16 -17.81 -25.85
C ILE A 789 19.57 -16.40 -25.72
N LEU A 790 20.40 -15.37 -25.57
CA LEU A 790 19.93 -13.98 -25.48
C LEU A 790 19.27 -13.48 -26.77
N MET A 791 19.77 -13.87 -27.95
CA MET A 791 19.14 -13.59 -29.24
C MET A 791 17.80 -14.30 -29.43
N ASN A 792 17.60 -15.48 -28.80
CA ASN A 792 16.29 -16.14 -28.78
C ASN A 792 15.32 -15.44 -27.81
N LEU A 793 15.78 -14.99 -26.64
CA LEU A 793 14.98 -14.22 -25.68
C LEU A 793 14.57 -12.83 -26.22
N LEU A 794 15.41 -12.19 -27.04
CA LEU A 794 15.03 -10.99 -27.80
C LEU A 794 13.91 -11.22 -28.84
N ARG A 795 13.68 -12.47 -29.24
CA ARG A 795 12.64 -12.88 -30.19
C ARG A 795 11.37 -13.41 -29.50
N GLU A 796 11.32 -13.42 -28.18
CA GLU A 796 10.13 -13.79 -27.42
C GLU A 796 8.96 -12.84 -27.68
N SER A 797 7.73 -13.37 -27.57
CA SER A 797 6.51 -12.58 -27.77
C SER A 797 6.23 -11.58 -26.64
N SER A 798 6.83 -11.79 -25.46
CA SER A 798 6.66 -10.91 -24.31
C SER A 798 7.67 -9.77 -24.31
N LYS A 799 7.20 -8.54 -24.52
CA LYS A 799 7.99 -7.30 -24.37
C LYS A 799 8.83 -7.29 -23.08
N ASN A 800 8.26 -7.71 -21.95
CA ASN A 800 8.97 -7.75 -20.66
C ASN A 800 10.24 -8.62 -20.69
N ILE A 801 10.22 -9.74 -21.42
CA ILE A 801 11.41 -10.60 -21.58
C ILE A 801 12.39 -9.95 -22.56
N GLN A 802 11.90 -9.37 -23.67
CA GLN A 802 12.74 -8.68 -24.64
C GLN A 802 13.51 -7.50 -24.02
N ILE A 803 12.90 -6.74 -23.10
CA ILE A 803 13.52 -5.58 -22.43
C ILE A 803 14.67 -6.02 -21.52
N GLU A 804 14.40 -6.97 -20.63
CA GLU A 804 15.43 -7.50 -19.72
C GLU A 804 16.54 -8.23 -20.52
N ALA A 805 16.18 -8.91 -21.61
CA ALA A 805 17.14 -9.55 -22.52
C ALA A 805 17.99 -8.52 -23.28
N PHE A 806 17.44 -7.36 -23.64
CA PHE A 806 18.19 -6.27 -24.26
C PHE A 806 19.23 -5.68 -23.32
N HIS A 807 18.91 -5.48 -22.04
CA HIS A 807 19.87 -4.98 -21.04
C HIS A 807 21.09 -5.91 -20.84
N VAL A 808 20.96 -7.21 -21.13
CA VAL A 808 22.09 -8.16 -21.18
C VAL A 808 22.73 -8.22 -22.57
N PHE A 809 21.93 -8.26 -23.65
CA PHE A 809 22.42 -8.32 -25.03
C PHE A 809 23.32 -7.13 -25.38
N LYS A 810 23.01 -5.93 -24.90
CA LYS A 810 23.85 -4.74 -25.12
C LYS A 810 25.29 -4.94 -24.65
N LEU A 811 25.55 -5.81 -23.67
CA LEU A 811 26.90 -6.11 -23.18
C LEU A 811 27.72 -6.96 -24.18
N PHE A 812 27.09 -7.81 -24.99
CA PHE A 812 27.75 -8.52 -26.09
C PHE A 812 28.17 -7.55 -27.20
N VAL A 813 27.35 -6.53 -27.45
CA VAL A 813 27.63 -5.51 -28.46
C VAL A 813 28.67 -4.50 -27.94
N ALA A 814 28.58 -4.08 -26.68
CA ALA A 814 29.55 -3.17 -26.06
C ALA A 814 30.91 -3.80 -25.72
N ASN A 815 31.04 -5.14 -25.73
CA ASN A 815 32.31 -5.82 -25.51
C ASN A 815 33.33 -5.37 -26.57
N GLN A 816 34.44 -4.73 -26.16
CA GLN A 816 35.47 -4.27 -27.10
C GLN A 816 36.30 -5.44 -27.66
N ASN A 817 36.42 -6.54 -26.91
CA ASN A 817 37.21 -7.72 -27.25
C ASN A 817 36.30 -8.89 -27.68
N LYS A 818 35.38 -8.65 -28.62
CA LYS A 818 34.45 -9.69 -29.12
C LYS A 818 35.23 -10.83 -29.78
N PRO A 819 34.98 -12.10 -29.43
CA PRO A 819 35.50 -13.23 -30.18
C PRO A 819 35.02 -13.24 -31.65
N PRO A 820 35.81 -13.77 -32.61
CA PRO A 820 35.43 -13.80 -34.03
C PRO A 820 34.08 -14.46 -34.31
N GLU A 821 33.69 -15.47 -33.53
CA GLU A 821 32.39 -16.13 -33.66
C GLU A 821 31.21 -15.21 -33.28
N ILE A 822 31.37 -14.36 -32.25
CA ILE A 822 30.38 -13.36 -31.85
C ILE A 822 30.22 -12.31 -32.96
N ILE A 823 31.34 -11.82 -33.50
CA ILE A 823 31.34 -10.89 -34.64
C ILE A 823 30.63 -11.53 -35.84
N SER A 824 31.00 -12.76 -36.20
CA SER A 824 30.38 -13.49 -37.31
C SER A 824 28.86 -13.64 -37.14
N ILE A 825 28.37 -13.98 -35.94
CA ILE A 825 26.92 -14.11 -35.67
C ILE A 825 26.21 -12.75 -35.79
N LEU A 826 26.79 -11.68 -35.24
CA LEU A 826 26.22 -10.33 -35.30
C LEU A 826 26.21 -9.79 -36.74
N THR A 827 27.31 -9.89 -37.48
CA THR A 827 27.40 -9.50 -38.90
C THR A 827 26.43 -10.30 -39.77
N THR A 828 26.36 -11.64 -39.60
CA THR A 828 25.41 -12.51 -40.33
C THR A 828 23.95 -12.10 -40.07
N ASN A 829 23.61 -11.70 -38.84
CA ASN A 829 22.25 -11.31 -38.47
C ASN A 829 21.98 -9.79 -38.54
N LYS A 830 22.96 -8.97 -38.95
CA LYS A 830 22.95 -7.50 -38.92
C LYS A 830 21.62 -6.89 -39.41
N LYS A 831 21.18 -7.26 -40.63
CA LYS A 831 19.92 -6.76 -41.22
C LYS A 831 18.66 -7.12 -40.40
N LYS A 832 18.65 -8.27 -39.73
CA LYS A 832 17.52 -8.71 -38.89
C LYS A 832 17.54 -8.03 -37.52
N LEU A 833 18.72 -7.90 -36.91
CA LEU A 833 18.93 -7.22 -35.63
C LEU A 833 18.58 -5.73 -35.72
N LEU A 834 19.05 -5.03 -36.76
CA LEU A 834 18.74 -3.62 -36.96
C LEU A 834 17.23 -3.38 -37.12
N ARG A 835 16.53 -4.20 -37.92
CA ARG A 835 15.06 -4.14 -38.01
C ARG A 835 14.40 -4.39 -36.65
N LEU A 836 14.79 -5.46 -35.95
CA LEU A 836 14.24 -5.79 -34.65
C LEU A 836 14.39 -4.63 -33.66
N LEU A 837 15.56 -3.99 -33.59
CA LEU A 837 15.85 -2.88 -32.67
C LEU A 837 15.15 -1.57 -33.08
N GLN A 838 14.96 -1.32 -34.38
CA GLN A 838 14.18 -0.17 -34.88
C GLN A 838 12.68 -0.32 -34.57
N ASP A 839 12.14 -1.53 -34.71
CA ASP A 839 10.75 -1.86 -34.38
C ASP A 839 10.54 -1.99 -32.86
N PHE A 840 11.61 -2.18 -32.07
CA PHE A 840 11.53 -2.36 -30.62
C PHE A 840 11.23 -1.03 -29.91
N LYS A 841 9.96 -0.82 -29.60
CA LYS A 841 9.46 0.33 -28.86
C LYS A 841 8.83 -0.08 -27.53
N LEU A 842 9.27 0.59 -26.47
CA LEU A 842 8.66 0.54 -25.15
C LEU A 842 7.27 1.22 -25.17
N ASP A 843 6.40 0.81 -24.26
CA ASP A 843 5.06 1.42 -24.09
C ASP A 843 5.11 2.74 -23.29
N LYS A 844 6.29 3.09 -22.77
CA LYS A 844 6.63 4.36 -22.13
C LYS A 844 8.03 4.76 -22.61
N GLU A 845 8.26 6.05 -22.81
CA GLU A 845 9.57 6.55 -23.19
C GLU A 845 10.56 6.41 -22.01
N ASP A 846 11.72 5.84 -22.30
CA ASP A 846 12.85 5.68 -21.38
C ASP A 846 14.10 6.16 -22.12
N GLU A 847 14.54 7.37 -21.81
CA GLU A 847 15.68 8.02 -22.49
C GLU A 847 16.99 7.23 -22.31
N LEU A 848 17.14 6.49 -21.21
CA LEU A 848 18.31 5.64 -20.98
C LEU A 848 18.27 4.40 -21.87
N PHE A 849 17.10 3.75 -21.97
CA PHE A 849 16.90 2.61 -22.87
C PHE A 849 17.04 3.01 -24.34
N GLU A 850 16.44 4.13 -24.77
CA GLU A 850 16.57 4.61 -26.15
C GLU A 850 18.01 5.05 -26.47
N GLY A 851 18.74 5.62 -25.50
CA GLY A 851 20.17 5.90 -25.61
C GLY A 851 21.04 4.64 -25.75
N ASP A 852 20.83 3.65 -24.86
CA ASP A 852 21.44 2.32 -24.95
C ASP A 852 21.15 1.69 -26.32
N LYS A 853 19.91 1.77 -26.81
CA LYS A 853 19.46 1.18 -28.07
C LYS A 853 20.09 1.88 -29.27
N ALA A 854 20.18 3.20 -29.27
CA ALA A 854 20.88 3.96 -30.30
C ALA A 854 22.38 3.60 -30.35
N GLN A 855 23.04 3.45 -29.19
CA GLN A 855 24.43 2.99 -29.12
C GLN A 855 24.58 1.57 -29.71
N VAL A 856 23.74 0.62 -29.28
CA VAL A 856 23.76 -0.77 -29.77
C VAL A 856 23.51 -0.85 -31.28
N ILE A 857 22.59 -0.03 -31.82
CA ILE A 857 22.35 0.09 -33.26
C ILE A 857 23.61 0.57 -33.97
N GLY A 858 24.22 1.68 -33.53
CA GLY A 858 25.44 2.23 -34.14
C GLY A 858 26.63 1.27 -34.10
N GLU A 859 26.81 0.54 -33.00
CA GLU A 859 27.86 -0.48 -32.87
C GLU A 859 27.62 -1.69 -33.79
N ILE A 860 26.37 -2.13 -33.99
CA ILE A 860 26.01 -3.17 -34.97
C ILE A 860 26.18 -2.67 -36.42
N GLU A 861 25.88 -1.39 -36.69
CA GLU A 861 26.09 -0.76 -38.00
C GLU A 861 27.58 -0.67 -38.37
N ALA A 862 28.46 -0.47 -37.39
CA ALA A 862 29.91 -0.42 -37.56
C ALA A 862 30.59 -1.80 -37.76
N LEU A 863 29.89 -2.92 -37.55
CA LEU A 863 30.44 -4.26 -37.82
C LEU A 863 30.59 -4.49 -39.34
N ASN A 864 31.81 -4.81 -39.79
CA ASN A 864 32.11 -5.17 -41.17
C ASN A 864 31.97 -6.69 -41.41
#